data_AF-A0A0E3NGN3-F1
#
_entry.id   AF-A0A0E3NGN3-F1
#
_cell.length_a   1.000
_cell.length_b   1.000
_cell.length_c   1.000
_cell.angle_alpha   90.00
_cell.angle_beta   90.00
_cell.angle_gamma   90.00
#
_symmetry.space_group_name_H-M   'P 1'
#
loop_
_entity.id
_entity.type
_entity.pdbx_description
1 polymer ?
#
loop_
_entity_poly.entity_id
_entity_poly.type
_entity_poly.pdbx_seq_one_letter_code
_entity_poly.pdbx_strand_id
1 'polypeptide(L)'
;MRKFRRIISDFFQQTRRLWLALLVFIFLLFCIIYFGLYTYLLTTDTNSALYLLSTIAQSSASIIAIVISLSLLVVQYSATTYSARVVDIFKNDIRLWALIFFYGFSIIFSLIVIRLIKDSSNGYSYLGINCLEICYTLALLLSFAAYISLIAYIPYVLKMMKSSSVIDLLSDKIDIKSLSNSSEEVDELESKISKDEPRINRIRINLHDEEDPFLPIFDIIRASIMRYDYATARNGLWAVSKCHYNIIKQNPHEEKRISEHVFRRIYEIWKLALKIKDSEFIYMTLTQYCYIGKLCTYPIEMSHSSRISSLLKQMPKNLIPLFNVLNIPNYKEKITQNNLLYTAFLSEYYLKEVFKSIVEVKDEDFQKLSTFFALEINKIGLNTFKNRYELRINKSVKNVESLECSTSEFSYILKDIGIAAINAGSKTSFEIVIDTFNYIGEAAIYHNLIHSIAHILENLKIIGEESAKKGEEFETLTKQTVECLENLASKINSNSQKISGNTQNQLVEYYEYIKSNYHTYETTEDVLESLKNQEKRDICDIYAYISIIAKESVKTNLLDATQQCLKSLETVERILRDGNESITICKRMRDLGLEAVKKEQTFPLMEDMIKFIYSIGILQFGYMFDWERDRDSWDIDKNKYRKFLKKEYSDYLAEGLESNYSDFENSVDFEDTEDFYYGAYPDDIIYGKRKLIIARKEKKDIKCLYLKDIDDRYPTLKLFKKGVFKDSEGAYYEVPILLKKLVEPILEYALNSPSDETIRPFNMIIQSFENFGLLSIHFRDEFSLNRIFIRSLVEIGDSFFDFKYLEYDKDSKAWEYLDWVTTVVSNSIYKLAIASLRYSFVDSSTLRLQIECLVRIQKKYHNLLFDMEDKFEKLLEMIKESELEKPKRDEIITLIEDEIQKFKNEKTVSDEE
;
A
#
# COMPACT_ATOMS: atom_id res chain seq x y z
N MET A 1 20.72 30.43 14.22
CA MET A 1 19.90 30.20 15.43
C MET A 1 20.58 29.40 16.56
N ARG A 2 21.28 28.27 16.33
CA ARG A 2 22.01 27.53 17.40
C ARG A 2 23.11 28.34 18.12
N LYS A 3 23.86 29.21 17.41
CA LYS A 3 24.82 30.15 18.02
C LYS A 3 24.13 31.18 18.93
N PHE A 4 22.94 31.66 18.54
CA PHE A 4 22.15 32.62 19.32
C PHE A 4 21.52 31.98 20.57
N ARG A 5 21.09 30.71 20.48
CA ARG A 5 20.60 29.92 21.63
C ARG A 5 21.69 29.62 22.66
N ARG A 6 22.93 29.35 22.22
CA ARG A 6 24.11 29.21 23.12
C ARG A 6 24.48 30.52 23.78
N ILE A 7 24.55 31.62 23.03
CA ILE A 7 24.80 32.95 23.59
C ILE A 7 23.74 33.32 24.64
N ILE A 8 22.49 32.91 24.47
CA ILE A 8 21.41 33.15 25.42
C ILE A 8 21.45 32.21 26.63
N SER A 9 21.72 30.91 26.48
CA SER A 9 21.91 30.04 27.66
C SER A 9 23.15 30.45 28.45
N ASP A 10 24.21 30.85 27.74
CA ASP A 10 25.41 31.45 28.32
C ASP A 10 25.08 32.79 28.97
N PHE A 11 24.17 33.60 28.41
CA PHE A 11 23.66 34.83 29.02
C PHE A 11 22.83 34.56 30.28
N PHE A 12 22.04 33.48 30.33
CA PHE A 12 21.21 33.07 31.49
C PHE A 12 22.03 32.46 32.63
N GLN A 13 23.02 31.63 32.30
CA GLN A 13 24.03 31.16 33.24
C GLN A 13 24.95 32.31 33.66
N GLN A 14 25.22 33.25 32.74
CA GLN A 14 25.82 34.54 33.05
C GLN A 14 24.91 35.42 33.89
N THR A 15 23.57 35.36 33.83
CA THR A 15 22.74 36.23 34.67
C THR A 15 22.79 35.74 36.12
N ARG A 16 22.73 34.43 36.36
CA ARG A 16 22.96 33.84 37.69
C ARG A 16 24.39 34.10 38.19
N ARG A 17 25.39 33.99 37.30
CA ARG A 17 26.78 34.35 37.60
C ARG A 17 26.99 35.85 37.74
N LEU A 18 26.22 36.70 37.07
CA LEU A 18 26.26 38.17 37.16
C LEU A 18 25.65 38.57 38.49
N TRP A 19 24.54 37.97 38.92
CA TRP A 19 23.98 38.19 40.26
C TRP A 19 24.95 37.79 41.37
N LEU A 20 25.58 36.62 41.26
CA LEU A 20 26.64 36.20 42.19
C LEU A 20 27.89 37.07 42.09
N ALA A 21 28.30 37.45 40.88
CA ALA A 21 29.44 38.33 40.65
C ALA A 21 29.17 39.76 41.11
N LEU A 22 27.92 40.23 41.06
CA LEU A 22 27.49 41.56 41.49
C LEU A 22 27.40 41.58 43.02
N LEU A 23 26.90 40.52 43.66
CA LEU A 23 27.03 40.31 45.11
C LEU A 23 28.49 40.24 45.56
N VAL A 24 29.32 39.46 44.87
CA VAL A 24 30.77 39.36 45.14
C VAL A 24 31.48 40.67 44.83
N PHE A 25 31.06 41.42 43.82
CA PHE A 25 31.61 42.73 43.47
C PHE A 25 31.20 43.79 44.50
N ILE A 26 29.95 43.82 44.95
CA ILE A 26 29.52 44.69 46.06
C ILE A 26 30.27 44.32 47.33
N PHE A 27 30.45 43.03 47.61
CA PHE A 27 31.22 42.57 48.76
C PHE A 27 32.70 42.95 48.65
N LEU A 28 33.32 42.77 47.47
CA LEU A 28 34.70 43.19 47.21
C LEU A 28 34.84 44.72 47.27
N LEU A 29 33.89 45.47 46.74
CA LEU A 29 33.87 46.93 46.75
C LEU A 29 33.67 47.44 48.19
N PHE A 30 32.81 46.78 48.97
CA PHE A 30 32.68 46.98 50.40
C PHE A 30 33.99 46.68 51.12
N CYS A 31 34.64 45.55 50.84
CA CYS A 31 35.95 45.20 51.41
C CYS A 31 37.04 46.20 51.01
N ILE A 32 37.07 46.68 49.75
CA ILE A 32 38.03 47.68 49.27
C ILE A 32 37.79 49.04 49.91
N ILE A 33 36.54 49.46 50.08
CA ILE A 33 36.18 50.69 50.79
C ILE A 33 36.55 50.56 52.28
N TYR A 34 36.25 49.41 52.88
CA TYR A 34 36.54 49.09 54.29
C TYR A 34 38.05 49.00 54.59
N PHE A 35 38.85 48.41 53.70
CA PHE A 35 40.30 48.23 53.89
C PHE A 35 41.16 49.35 53.31
N GLY A 36 40.73 50.01 52.23
CA GLY A 36 41.59 50.90 51.42
C GLY A 36 41.30 52.40 51.53
N LEU A 37 40.10 52.80 51.98
CA LEU A 37 39.65 54.21 51.99
C LEU A 37 39.09 54.67 53.35
N TYR A 38 39.30 53.88 54.40
CA TYR A 38 38.80 54.14 55.76
C TYR A 38 39.36 55.43 56.39
N THR A 39 40.39 56.05 55.82
CA THR A 39 41.10 57.16 56.47
C THR A 39 40.90 58.56 55.90
N TYR A 40 40.20 58.81 54.78
CA TYR A 40 40.29 60.18 54.20
C TYR A 40 39.11 60.78 53.39
N LEU A 41 38.02 60.08 53.06
CA LEU A 41 37.15 60.57 51.95
C LEU A 41 35.63 60.69 52.18
N LEU A 42 35.08 60.35 53.36
CA LEU A 42 33.61 60.29 53.55
C LEU A 42 33.12 60.84 54.90
N THR A 43 33.65 61.97 55.38
CA THR A 43 32.97 62.73 56.44
C THR A 43 31.72 63.40 55.87
N THR A 44 30.59 62.70 55.92
CA THR A 44 29.31 63.20 55.41
C THR A 44 28.57 63.92 56.53
N ASP A 45 28.07 65.13 56.25
CA ASP A 45 27.18 65.85 57.16
C ASP A 45 25.91 65.02 57.46
N THR A 46 25.54 64.94 58.74
CA THR A 46 24.44 64.08 59.23
C THR A 46 23.09 64.45 58.62
N ASN A 47 22.84 65.74 58.37
CA ASN A 47 21.60 66.19 57.74
C ASN A 47 21.53 65.76 56.27
N SER A 48 22.65 65.87 55.56
CA SER A 48 22.76 65.44 54.16
C SER A 48 22.59 63.92 54.01
N ALA A 49 23.17 63.13 54.92
CA ALA A 49 23.01 61.67 54.95
C ALA A 49 21.55 61.25 55.22
N LEU A 50 20.88 61.89 56.18
CA LEU A 50 19.47 61.64 56.49
C LEU A 50 18.55 61.98 55.29
N TYR A 51 18.81 63.11 54.62
CA TYR A 51 18.05 63.52 53.44
C TYR A 51 18.21 62.54 52.28
N LEU A 52 19.45 62.15 51.98
CA LEU A 52 19.76 61.25 50.87
C LEU A 52 19.17 59.85 51.13
N LEU A 53 19.33 59.32 52.35
CA LEU A 53 18.81 58.01 52.72
C LEU A 53 17.27 57.98 52.74
N SER A 54 16.63 59.06 53.17
CA SER A 54 15.16 59.21 53.11
C SER A 54 14.68 59.26 51.65
N THR A 55 15.38 59.99 50.79
CA THR A 55 15.09 60.07 49.36
C THR A 55 15.27 58.73 48.66
N ILE A 56 16.31 57.97 49.02
CA ILE A 56 16.52 56.60 48.53
C ILE A 56 15.40 55.67 49.00
N ALA A 57 15.04 55.69 50.28
CA ALA A 57 13.95 54.85 50.78
C ALA A 57 12.62 55.15 50.06
N GLN A 58 12.29 56.44 49.88
CA GLN A 58 11.09 56.88 49.18
C GLN A 58 11.10 56.53 47.68
N SER A 59 12.22 56.76 46.99
CA SER A 59 12.34 56.43 45.56
C SER A 59 12.33 54.91 45.32
N SER A 60 12.99 54.12 46.17
CA SER A 60 12.94 52.66 46.14
C SER A 60 11.52 52.13 46.39
N ALA A 61 10.78 52.72 47.32
CA ALA A 61 9.37 52.39 47.56
C ALA A 61 8.46 52.77 46.38
N SER A 62 8.76 53.86 45.68
CA SER A 62 8.02 54.27 44.48
C SER A 62 8.29 53.33 43.30
N ILE A 63 9.56 52.95 43.10
CA ILE A 63 9.95 52.03 42.03
C ILE A 63 9.38 50.64 42.25
N ILE A 64 9.45 50.07 43.46
CA ILE A 64 8.87 48.76 43.72
C ILE A 64 7.35 48.76 43.52
N ALA A 65 6.65 49.86 43.86
CA ALA A 65 5.22 50.00 43.56
C ALA A 65 4.93 50.00 42.05
N ILE A 66 5.73 50.70 41.24
CA ILE A 66 5.64 50.68 39.77
C ILE A 66 5.91 49.27 39.24
N VAL A 67 6.95 48.60 39.73
CA VAL A 67 7.30 47.24 39.31
C VAL A 67 6.17 46.26 39.62
N ILE A 68 5.62 46.27 40.84
CA ILE A 68 4.48 45.43 41.21
C ILE A 68 3.28 45.72 40.31
N SER A 69 2.99 47.00 40.04
CA SER A 69 1.87 47.39 39.15
C SER A 69 2.06 46.88 37.72
N LEU A 70 3.27 47.02 37.17
CA LEU A 70 3.60 46.51 35.84
C LEU A 70 3.56 44.97 35.79
N SER A 71 4.07 44.28 36.81
CA SER A 71 4.01 42.83 36.92
C SER A 71 2.57 42.32 36.98
N LEU A 72 1.70 42.98 37.76
CA LEU A 72 0.27 42.67 37.81
C LEU A 72 -0.41 42.90 36.47
N LEU A 73 -0.07 44.00 35.77
CA LEU A 73 -0.59 44.26 34.41
C LEU A 73 -0.16 43.16 33.44
N VAL A 74 1.10 42.71 33.49
CA VAL A 74 1.58 41.60 32.64
C VAL A 74 0.91 40.28 32.98
N VAL A 75 0.64 40.02 34.26
CA VAL A 75 -0.14 38.85 34.70
C VAL A 75 -1.58 38.94 34.17
N GLN A 76 -2.23 40.09 34.30
CA GLN A 76 -3.59 40.31 33.78
C GLN A 76 -3.63 40.19 32.25
N TYR A 77 -2.66 40.78 31.56
CA TYR A 77 -2.50 40.66 30.11
C TYR A 77 -2.31 39.20 29.70
N SER A 78 -1.49 38.43 30.42
CA SER A 78 -1.25 37.01 30.12
C SER A 78 -2.49 36.15 30.41
N ALA A 79 -3.21 36.41 31.50
CA ALA A 79 -4.44 35.70 31.85
C ALA A 79 -5.55 35.94 30.81
N THR A 80 -5.69 37.18 30.36
CA THR A 80 -6.70 37.59 29.36
C THR A 80 -6.29 37.21 27.94
N THR A 81 -5.00 37.17 27.63
CA THR A 81 -4.47 36.88 26.28
C THR A 81 -4.29 35.39 26.02
N TYR A 82 -3.95 34.61 27.03
CA TYR A 82 -3.55 33.22 26.87
C TYR A 82 -4.48 32.27 27.64
N SER A 83 -4.33 32.20 28.96
CA SER A 83 -5.15 31.37 29.86
C SER A 83 -4.79 31.68 31.31
N ALA A 84 -5.73 31.47 32.22
CA ALA A 84 -5.48 31.59 33.66
C ALA A 84 -4.34 30.67 34.15
N ARG A 85 -4.13 29.51 33.52
CA ARG A 85 -3.05 28.56 33.88
C ARG A 85 -1.64 29.11 33.61
N VAL A 86 -1.51 30.09 32.72
CA VAL A 86 -0.22 30.74 32.41
C VAL A 86 0.20 31.69 33.54
N VAL A 87 -0.72 32.10 34.41
CA VAL A 87 -0.44 32.99 35.55
C VAL A 87 0.49 32.35 36.58
N ASP A 88 0.39 31.04 36.78
CA ASP A 88 1.21 30.32 37.77
C ASP A 88 2.71 30.40 37.46
N ILE A 89 3.08 30.64 36.20
CA ILE A 89 4.45 30.90 35.77
C ILE A 89 4.99 32.18 36.42
N PHE A 90 4.17 33.23 36.47
CA PHE A 90 4.55 34.53 37.01
C PHE A 90 4.45 34.58 38.54
N LYS A 91 3.53 33.84 39.14
CA LYS A 91 3.36 33.73 40.59
C LYS A 91 4.62 33.17 41.29
N ASN A 92 5.23 32.16 40.67
CA ASN A 92 6.40 31.46 41.21
C ASN A 92 7.73 31.95 40.61
N ASP A 93 7.74 33.14 40.00
CA ASP A 93 8.95 33.67 39.37
C ASP A 93 9.94 34.18 40.43
N ILE A 94 11.01 33.41 40.63
CA ILE A 94 12.08 33.74 41.57
C ILE A 94 12.73 35.10 41.30
N ARG A 95 12.68 35.62 40.07
CA ARG A 95 13.27 36.91 39.70
C ARG A 95 12.47 38.09 40.23
N LEU A 96 11.14 37.98 40.18
CA LEU A 96 10.23 38.99 40.74
C LEU A 96 10.37 39.02 42.27
N TRP A 97 10.34 37.83 42.91
CA TRP A 97 10.52 37.72 44.37
C TRP A 97 11.90 38.20 44.83
N ALA A 98 12.96 37.90 44.09
CA ALA A 98 14.29 38.40 44.40
C ALA A 98 14.37 39.94 44.31
N LEU A 99 13.79 40.55 43.27
CA LEU A 99 13.74 42.00 43.13
C LEU A 99 12.97 42.63 44.30
N ILE A 100 11.78 42.10 44.61
CA ILE A 100 10.96 42.56 45.74
C ILE A 100 11.74 42.45 47.05
N PHE A 101 12.45 41.34 47.26
CA PHE A 101 13.27 41.13 48.44
C PHE A 101 14.43 42.13 48.54
N PHE A 102 15.20 42.34 47.47
CA PHE A 102 16.33 43.29 47.47
C PHE A 102 15.88 44.73 47.74
N TYR A 103 14.80 45.17 47.11
CA TYR A 103 14.24 46.50 47.33
C TYR A 103 13.63 46.64 48.73
N GLY A 104 12.87 45.64 49.20
CA GLY A 104 12.31 45.64 50.55
C GLY A 104 13.41 45.67 51.62
N PHE A 105 14.47 44.88 51.44
CA PHE A 105 15.63 44.87 52.33
C PHE A 105 16.39 46.21 52.30
N SER A 106 16.60 46.81 51.11
CA SER A 106 17.19 48.14 50.97
C SER A 106 16.39 49.22 51.71
N ILE A 107 15.06 49.20 51.61
CA ILE A 107 14.17 50.16 52.31
C ILE A 107 14.25 49.97 53.82
N ILE A 108 14.07 48.74 54.31
CA ILE A 108 14.11 48.45 55.76
C ILE A 108 15.48 48.82 56.34
N PHE A 109 16.56 48.45 55.66
CA PHE A 109 17.92 48.79 56.09
C PHE A 109 18.15 50.30 56.11
N SER A 110 17.70 51.02 55.08
CA SER A 110 17.76 52.49 55.04
C SER A 110 17.01 53.14 56.20
N LEU A 111 15.81 52.65 56.53
CA LEU A 111 15.01 53.15 57.65
C LEU A 111 15.65 52.87 59.02
N ILE A 112 16.25 51.68 59.19
CA ILE A 112 17.01 51.34 60.41
C ILE A 112 18.20 52.28 60.57
N VAL A 113 18.95 52.52 59.50
CA VAL A 113 20.10 53.42 59.52
C VAL A 113 19.68 54.87 59.77
N ILE A 114 18.57 55.35 59.20
CA ILE A 114 17.98 56.67 59.52
C ILE A 114 17.69 56.79 61.02
N ARG A 115 17.07 55.76 61.62
CA ARG A 115 16.78 55.75 63.06
C ARG A 115 18.06 55.81 63.89
N LEU A 116 19.06 55.00 63.55
CA LEU A 116 20.34 54.98 64.25
C LEU A 116 21.09 56.32 64.15
N ILE A 117 21.06 56.98 62.98
CA ILE A 117 21.67 58.31 62.79
C ILE A 117 20.96 59.35 63.65
N LYS A 118 19.62 59.33 63.68
CA LYS A 118 18.83 60.28 64.47
C LYS A 118 19.04 60.11 65.98
N ASP A 119 19.09 58.88 66.47
CA ASP A 119 19.34 58.58 67.89
C ASP A 119 20.76 58.99 68.32
N SER A 120 21.77 58.79 67.45
CA SER A 120 23.14 59.28 67.65
C SER A 120 23.22 60.82 67.70
N SER A 121 22.50 61.52 66.80
CA SER A 121 22.45 62.99 66.79
C SER A 121 21.82 63.59 68.07
N ASN A 122 20.95 62.83 68.74
CA ASN A 122 20.27 63.22 69.98
C ASN A 122 21.07 62.88 71.26
N GLY A 123 22.32 62.44 71.14
CA GLY A 123 23.22 62.19 72.27
C GLY A 123 23.16 60.76 72.85
N TYR A 124 22.40 59.84 72.27
CA TYR A 124 22.31 58.44 72.68
C TYR A 124 23.12 57.54 71.72
N SER A 125 24.43 57.45 71.93
CA SER A 125 25.33 56.68 71.05
C SER A 125 25.58 55.26 71.58
N TYR A 126 24.78 54.28 71.14
CA TYR A 126 25.01 52.85 71.43
C TYR A 126 26.07 52.18 70.52
N LEU A 127 26.43 52.80 69.39
CA LEU A 127 27.47 52.33 68.46
C LEU A 127 28.37 53.52 68.05
N GLY A 128 29.70 53.31 68.04
CA GLY A 128 30.66 54.36 67.70
C GLY A 128 30.49 54.93 66.28
N ILE A 129 30.92 56.19 66.09
CA ILE A 129 30.79 56.99 64.85
C ILE A 129 31.20 56.19 63.60
N ASN A 130 32.29 55.41 63.69
CA ASN A 130 32.82 54.62 62.58
C ASN A 130 31.84 53.52 62.10
N CYS A 131 31.04 52.94 63.00
CA CYS A 131 30.08 51.91 62.62
C CYS A 131 28.87 52.50 61.88
N LEU A 132 28.48 53.73 62.22
CA LEU A 132 27.37 54.44 61.58
C LEU A 132 27.68 54.79 60.11
N GLU A 133 28.91 55.21 59.83
CA GLU A 133 29.39 55.49 58.46
C GLU A 133 29.47 54.22 57.61
N ILE A 134 29.88 53.09 58.21
CA ILE A 134 29.86 51.77 57.56
C ILE A 134 28.42 51.38 57.21
N CYS A 135 27.47 51.57 58.12
CA CYS A 135 26.06 51.28 57.85
C CYS A 135 25.48 52.18 56.76
N TYR A 136 25.84 53.47 56.73
CA TYR A 136 25.42 54.41 55.69
C TYR A 136 25.97 54.03 54.31
N THR A 137 27.27 53.76 54.20
CA THR A 137 27.89 53.34 52.94
C THR A 137 27.35 52.00 52.45
N LEU A 138 27.10 51.04 53.36
CA LEU A 138 26.44 49.78 53.01
C LEU A 138 25.01 50.01 52.49
N ALA A 139 24.26 50.95 53.07
CA ALA A 139 22.91 51.27 52.60
C ALA A 139 22.91 51.88 51.20
N LEU A 140 23.89 52.75 50.90
CA LEU A 140 24.09 53.29 49.55
C LEU A 140 24.43 52.21 48.53
N LEU A 141 25.36 51.31 48.86
CA LEU A 141 25.74 50.21 47.98
C LEU A 141 24.58 49.25 47.72
N LEU A 142 23.82 48.92 48.76
CA LEU A 142 22.64 48.06 48.65
C LEU A 142 21.56 48.69 47.76
N SER A 143 21.42 50.02 47.80
CA SER A 143 20.47 50.76 46.97
C SER A 143 20.92 50.83 45.50
N PHE A 144 22.21 51.01 45.26
CA PHE A 144 22.78 50.92 43.92
C PHE A 144 22.61 49.53 43.31
N ALA A 145 22.80 48.48 44.13
CA ALA A 145 22.52 47.10 43.74
C ALA A 145 21.06 46.90 43.32
N ALA A 146 20.12 47.46 44.10
CA ALA A 146 18.69 47.41 43.79
C ALA A 146 18.39 48.10 42.45
N TYR A 147 18.96 49.27 42.16
CA TYR A 147 18.78 49.93 40.87
C TYR A 147 19.33 49.13 39.69
N ILE A 148 20.49 48.47 39.82
CA ILE A 148 21.01 47.60 38.76
C ILE A 148 20.11 46.38 38.54
N SER A 149 19.53 45.82 39.62
CA SER A 149 18.53 44.74 39.51
C SER A 149 17.36 45.14 38.60
N LEU A 150 16.89 46.38 38.70
CA LEU A 150 15.78 46.87 37.88
C LEU A 150 16.15 46.88 36.38
N ILE A 151 17.35 47.33 36.05
CA ILE A 151 17.85 47.34 34.65
C ILE A 151 17.86 45.92 34.07
N ALA A 152 18.17 44.91 34.88
CA ALA A 152 18.12 43.51 34.45
C ALA A 152 16.69 42.96 34.34
N TYR A 153 15.76 43.44 35.18
CA TYR A 153 14.38 42.96 35.22
C TYR A 153 13.51 43.49 34.08
N ILE A 154 13.68 44.76 33.67
CA ILE A 154 12.85 45.37 32.60
C ILE A 154 12.90 44.56 31.28
N PRO A 155 14.08 44.23 30.71
CA PRO A 155 14.15 43.42 29.49
C PRO A 155 13.54 42.03 29.65
N TYR A 156 13.61 41.46 30.86
CA TYR A 156 13.03 40.17 31.15
C TYR A 156 11.49 40.21 31.09
N VAL A 157 10.85 41.18 31.74
CA VAL A 157 9.39 41.33 31.71
C VAL A 157 8.88 41.61 30.31
N LEU A 158 9.55 42.52 29.57
CA LEU A 158 9.21 42.82 28.18
C LEU A 158 9.33 41.60 27.27
N LYS A 159 10.29 40.70 27.54
CA LYS A 159 10.40 39.42 26.84
C LYS A 159 9.26 38.47 27.20
N MET A 160 8.85 38.41 28.46
CA MET A 160 7.75 37.55 28.92
C MET A 160 6.37 38.00 28.40
N MET A 161 6.24 39.22 27.88
CA MET A 161 5.04 39.64 27.14
C MET A 161 4.89 38.93 25.78
N LYS A 162 5.99 38.43 25.19
CA LYS A 162 5.95 37.70 23.90
C LYS A 162 5.51 36.26 24.13
N SER A 163 4.44 35.86 23.44
CA SER A 163 3.88 34.49 23.47
C SER A 163 4.94 33.41 23.25
N SER A 164 5.86 33.61 22.30
CA SER A 164 6.95 32.67 22.00
C SER A 164 7.88 32.41 23.19
N SER A 165 8.14 33.42 24.03
CA SER A 165 9.00 33.26 25.20
C SER A 165 8.30 32.53 26.34
N VAL A 166 6.99 32.73 26.47
CA VAL A 166 6.15 31.98 27.42
C VAL A 166 6.05 30.52 27.00
N ILE A 167 5.83 30.25 25.71
CA ILE A 167 5.78 28.90 25.15
C ILE A 167 7.13 28.18 25.34
N ASP A 168 8.26 28.82 25.05
CA ASP A 168 9.59 28.24 25.26
C ASP A 168 9.80 27.87 26.74
N LEU A 169 9.42 28.74 27.68
CA LEU A 169 9.55 28.48 29.12
C LEU A 169 8.67 27.34 29.59
N LEU A 170 7.43 27.25 29.08
CA LEU A 170 6.52 26.13 29.37
C LEU A 170 7.10 24.83 28.82
N SER A 171 7.56 24.83 27.57
CA SER A 171 8.13 23.67 26.91
C SER A 171 9.40 23.16 27.60
N ASP A 172 10.21 24.04 28.20
CA ASP A 172 11.43 23.67 28.93
C ASP A 172 11.12 23.00 30.29
N LYS A 173 9.91 23.18 30.84
CA LYS A 173 9.48 22.54 32.11
C LYS A 173 8.87 21.15 31.92
N ILE A 174 8.53 20.77 30.69
CA ILE A 174 7.91 19.46 30.41
C ILE A 174 8.99 18.37 30.48
N ASP A 175 8.77 17.41 31.36
CA ASP A 175 9.64 16.25 31.54
C ASP A 175 8.82 14.95 31.69
N ILE A 176 9.50 13.81 31.71
CA ILE A 176 8.83 12.50 31.78
C ILE A 176 8.05 12.33 33.10
N LYS A 177 8.52 12.94 34.19
CA LYS A 177 7.90 12.82 35.51
C LYS A 177 6.57 13.56 35.57
N SER A 178 6.50 14.78 35.04
CA SER A 178 5.25 15.54 34.94
C SER A 178 4.25 14.86 34.01
N LEU A 179 4.72 14.24 32.92
CA LEU A 179 3.85 13.48 32.03
C LEU A 179 3.26 12.24 32.68
N SER A 180 4.06 11.53 33.49
CA SER A 180 3.62 10.28 34.12
C SER A 180 2.41 10.43 35.03
N ASN A 181 2.24 11.59 35.66
CA ASN A 181 1.11 11.87 36.54
C ASN A 181 -0.12 12.39 35.76
N SER A 182 0.10 12.94 34.56
CA SER A 182 -0.94 13.58 33.77
C SER A 182 -1.82 12.66 32.94
N SER A 183 -1.46 11.38 32.82
CA SER A 183 -2.20 10.42 32.01
C SER A 183 -2.09 8.98 32.52
N GLU A 184 -3.22 8.28 32.48
CA GLU A 184 -3.34 6.87 32.84
C GLU A 184 -3.84 6.06 31.63
N GLU A 185 -3.24 4.89 31.40
CA GLU A 185 -3.70 3.95 30.39
C GLU A 185 -4.96 3.23 30.91
N VAL A 186 -6.03 3.26 30.11
CA VAL A 186 -7.34 2.73 30.51
C VAL A 186 -7.52 1.33 29.91
N ASP A 187 -7.57 1.25 28.58
CA ASP A 187 -7.86 0.02 27.84
C ASP A 187 -7.13 0.01 26.49
N GLU A 188 -6.96 -1.16 25.89
CA GLU A 188 -6.55 -1.28 24.48
C GLU A 188 -7.74 -1.04 23.54
N LEU A 189 -7.50 -0.34 22.43
CA LEU A 189 -8.50 -0.14 21.38
C LEU A 189 -8.54 -1.36 20.45
N GLU A 190 -9.73 -1.79 20.05
CA GLU A 190 -9.87 -2.90 19.10
C GLU A 190 -9.24 -2.55 17.74
N SER A 191 -8.33 -3.40 17.27
CA SER A 191 -7.79 -3.36 15.90
C SER A 191 -8.65 -4.21 14.98
N LYS A 192 -8.68 -3.84 13.69
CA LYS A 192 -9.30 -4.64 12.62
C LYS A 192 -8.50 -5.92 12.34
N ILE A 193 -7.23 -5.95 12.72
CA ILE A 193 -6.33 -7.12 12.58
C ILE A 193 -6.57 -8.09 13.74
N SER A 194 -6.61 -9.39 13.44
CA SER A 194 -6.81 -10.45 14.44
C SER A 194 -5.78 -10.38 15.57
N LYS A 195 -6.16 -10.83 16.77
CA LYS A 195 -5.21 -11.01 17.89
C LYS A 195 -4.15 -12.07 17.59
N ASP A 196 -4.46 -12.97 16.65
CA ASP A 196 -3.58 -14.04 16.22
C ASP A 196 -2.61 -13.59 15.12
N GLU A 197 -2.40 -12.28 14.94
CA GLU A 197 -1.50 -11.72 13.92
C GLU A 197 -0.66 -10.56 14.49
N PRO A 198 0.53 -10.29 13.91
CA PRO A 198 1.33 -9.12 14.26
C PRO A 198 0.55 -7.81 14.00
N ARG A 199 0.25 -7.06 15.06
CA ARG A 199 -0.49 -5.80 14.98
C ARG A 199 0.00 -4.73 15.95
N ILE A 200 -0.44 -3.49 15.75
CA ILE A 200 -0.22 -2.41 16.71
C ILE A 200 -1.40 -2.37 17.70
N ASN A 201 -1.15 -2.75 18.95
CA ASN A 201 -2.11 -2.51 20.02
C ASN A 201 -2.10 -1.02 20.39
N ARG A 202 -3.07 -0.29 19.84
CA ARG A 202 -3.34 1.10 20.18
C ARG A 202 -3.96 1.18 21.57
N ILE A 203 -3.51 2.13 22.39
CA ILE A 203 -4.03 2.31 23.74
C ILE A 203 -4.99 3.50 23.82
N ARG A 204 -5.93 3.43 24.76
CA ARG A 204 -6.73 4.56 25.20
C ARG A 204 -6.15 5.07 26.51
N ILE A 205 -5.91 6.38 26.57
CA ILE A 205 -5.43 7.05 27.78
C ILE A 205 -6.52 7.99 28.33
N ASN A 206 -6.53 8.27 29.62
CA ASN A 206 -7.29 9.37 30.25
C ASN A 206 -6.38 10.56 30.51
N LEU A 207 -6.85 11.81 30.39
CA LEU A 207 -6.03 12.99 30.75
C LEU A 207 -6.53 13.57 32.06
N HIS A 208 -5.59 13.84 32.96
CA HIS A 208 -5.82 14.67 34.13
C HIS A 208 -5.47 16.11 33.79
N ASP A 209 -6.47 16.88 33.39
CA ASP A 209 -6.32 18.27 32.94
C ASP A 209 -5.59 19.18 33.95
N GLU A 210 -5.67 18.89 35.26
CA GLU A 210 -4.99 19.68 36.29
C GLU A 210 -3.46 19.48 36.29
N GLU A 211 -3.01 18.29 35.89
CA GLU A 211 -1.60 17.88 35.94
C GLU A 211 -0.95 17.83 34.56
N ASP A 212 -1.70 18.08 33.48
CA ASP A 212 -1.21 18.04 32.10
C ASP A 212 -0.19 19.15 31.79
N PRO A 213 1.09 18.81 31.57
CA PRO A 213 2.13 19.80 31.32
C PRO A 213 2.05 20.42 29.92
N PHE A 214 1.37 19.77 28.96
CA PHE A 214 1.15 20.30 27.61
C PHE A 214 -0.05 21.25 27.54
N LEU A 215 -1.04 21.08 28.43
CA LEU A 215 -2.30 21.81 28.37
C LEU A 215 -2.16 23.34 28.38
N PRO A 216 -1.26 23.96 29.18
CA PRO A 216 -1.03 25.40 29.10
C PRO A 216 -0.59 25.90 27.71
N ILE A 217 0.22 25.10 27.00
CA ILE A 217 0.64 25.41 25.63
C ILE A 217 -0.55 25.26 24.67
N PHE A 218 -1.34 24.19 24.83
CA PHE A 218 -2.56 24.00 24.03
C PHE A 218 -3.61 25.08 24.27
N ASP A 219 -3.77 25.58 25.49
CA ASP A 219 -4.64 26.71 25.79
C ASP A 219 -4.17 27.99 25.08
N ILE A 220 -2.85 28.26 25.05
CA ILE A 220 -2.28 29.35 24.24
C ILE A 220 -2.62 29.17 22.75
N ILE A 221 -2.48 27.95 22.22
CA ILE A 221 -2.81 27.65 20.82
C ILE A 221 -4.30 27.90 20.54
N ARG A 222 -5.21 27.37 21.38
CA ARG A 222 -6.67 27.59 21.26
C ARG A 222 -7.01 29.08 21.29
N ALA A 223 -6.45 29.82 22.25
CA ALA A 223 -6.66 31.26 22.37
C ALA A 223 -6.13 32.03 21.15
N SER A 224 -5.02 31.58 20.56
CA SER A 224 -4.43 32.17 19.35
C SER A 224 -5.29 31.90 18.12
N ILE A 225 -5.85 30.69 18.00
CA ILE A 225 -6.79 30.33 16.93
C ILE A 225 -8.05 31.20 16.99
N MET A 226 -8.63 31.38 18.17
CA MET A 226 -9.80 32.24 18.36
C MET A 226 -9.54 33.73 18.02
N ARG A 227 -8.27 34.14 17.99
CA ARG A 227 -7.84 35.51 17.65
C ARG A 227 -7.24 35.63 16.25
N TYR A 228 -7.20 34.54 15.47
CA TYR A 228 -6.53 34.49 14.17
C TYR A 228 -5.03 34.85 14.22
N ASP A 229 -4.34 34.56 15.34
CA ASP A 229 -2.88 34.71 15.46
C ASP A 229 -2.16 33.43 15.00
N TYR A 230 -1.93 33.34 13.69
CA TYR A 230 -1.24 32.22 13.07
C TYR A 230 0.20 32.05 13.58
N ALA A 231 0.91 33.14 13.89
CA ALA A 231 2.30 33.06 14.31
C ALA A 231 2.43 32.41 15.70
N THR A 232 1.58 32.80 16.65
CA THR A 232 1.58 32.20 17.99
C THR A 232 1.13 30.75 17.96
N ALA A 233 0.06 30.43 17.21
CA ALA A 233 -0.40 29.05 17.07
C ALA A 233 0.70 28.15 16.47
N ARG A 234 1.42 28.63 15.44
CA ARG A 234 2.52 27.91 14.79
C ARG A 234 3.68 27.65 15.75
N ASN A 235 4.06 28.66 16.52
CA ASN A 235 5.11 28.53 17.53
C ASN A 235 4.74 27.53 18.63
N GLY A 236 3.48 27.55 19.08
CA GLY A 236 2.97 26.60 20.07
C GLY A 236 3.03 25.17 19.58
N LEU A 237 2.47 24.92 18.39
CA LEU A 237 2.48 23.61 17.75
C LEU A 237 3.91 23.09 17.51
N TRP A 238 4.83 23.95 17.05
CA TRP A 238 6.23 23.58 16.87
C TRP A 238 6.93 23.22 18.18
N ALA A 239 6.65 23.95 19.27
CA ALA A 239 7.20 23.66 20.59
C ALA A 239 6.72 22.30 21.11
N VAL A 240 5.43 21.99 20.96
CA VAL A 240 4.85 20.68 21.31
C VAL A 240 5.54 19.56 20.53
N SER A 241 5.60 19.65 19.20
CA SER A 241 6.23 18.63 18.34
C SER A 241 7.69 18.37 18.71
N LYS A 242 8.44 19.44 18.99
CA LYS A 242 9.86 19.34 19.38
C LYS A 242 10.03 18.74 20.77
N CYS A 243 9.19 19.14 21.73
CA CYS A 243 9.19 18.60 23.07
C CYS A 243 8.87 17.11 23.05
N HIS A 244 7.76 16.74 22.39
CA HIS A 244 7.34 15.37 22.16
C HIS A 244 8.48 14.51 21.62
N TYR A 245 9.10 14.90 20.50
CA TYR A 245 10.20 14.15 19.90
C TYR A 245 11.41 13.99 20.84
N ASN A 246 11.77 15.03 21.58
CA ASN A 246 12.89 14.95 22.53
C ASN A 246 12.60 13.97 23.68
N ILE A 247 11.36 13.95 24.18
CA ILE A 247 10.97 13.09 25.30
C ILE A 247 10.90 11.63 24.86
N ILE A 248 10.25 11.31 23.74
CA ILE A 248 10.20 9.93 23.22
C ILE A 248 11.60 9.41 22.84
N LYS A 249 12.48 10.28 22.33
CA LYS A 249 13.86 9.91 22.01
C LYS A 249 14.67 9.54 23.26
N GLN A 250 14.40 10.20 24.39
CA GLN A 250 15.06 9.93 25.67
C GLN A 250 14.40 8.77 26.43
N ASN A 251 13.10 8.55 26.25
CA ASN A 251 12.28 7.58 26.97
C ASN A 251 11.44 6.74 26.00
N PRO A 252 12.07 5.94 25.14
CA PRO A 252 11.36 5.28 24.05
C PRO A 252 10.41 4.15 24.50
N HIS A 253 10.55 3.62 25.72
CA HIS A 253 9.57 2.67 26.28
C HIS A 253 8.21 3.30 26.56
N GLU A 254 8.17 4.62 26.74
CA GLU A 254 6.96 5.41 27.02
C GLU A 254 6.34 5.99 25.74
N GLU A 255 6.85 5.59 24.57
CA GLU A 255 6.42 6.11 23.27
C GLU A 255 4.90 6.07 23.11
N LYS A 256 4.26 4.93 23.44
CA LYS A 256 2.82 4.74 23.24
C LYS A 256 2.01 5.79 23.99
N ARG A 257 2.21 5.88 25.30
CA ARG A 257 1.50 6.77 26.21
C ARG A 257 1.71 8.24 25.84
N ILE A 258 2.96 8.65 25.63
CA ILE A 258 3.30 10.04 25.32
C ILE A 258 2.74 10.45 23.96
N SER A 259 2.80 9.57 22.97
CA SER A 259 2.28 9.85 21.63
C SER A 259 0.77 9.99 21.64
N GLU A 260 0.02 9.08 22.28
CA GLU A 260 -1.43 9.24 22.40
C GLU A 260 -1.82 10.56 23.10
N HIS A 261 -1.07 10.96 24.14
CA HIS A 261 -1.33 12.21 24.86
C HIS A 261 -1.24 13.40 23.91
N VAL A 262 -0.11 13.52 23.21
CA VAL A 262 0.17 14.65 22.33
C VAL A 262 -0.79 14.65 21.14
N PHE A 263 -0.98 13.51 20.48
CA PHE A 263 -1.83 13.43 19.30
C PHE A 263 -3.31 13.71 19.61
N ARG A 264 -3.81 13.27 20.77
CA ARG A 264 -5.17 13.60 21.22
C ARG A 264 -5.35 15.11 21.42
N ARG A 265 -4.38 15.79 22.04
CA ARG A 265 -4.44 17.24 22.21
C ARG A 265 -4.34 18.00 20.87
N ILE A 266 -3.49 17.54 19.95
CA ILE A 266 -3.46 18.08 18.57
C ILE A 266 -4.80 17.88 17.87
N TYR A 267 -5.47 16.74 18.10
CA TYR A 267 -6.76 16.45 17.49
C TYR A 267 -7.89 17.37 18.00
N GLU A 268 -7.84 17.77 19.27
CA GLU A 268 -8.72 18.83 19.80
C GLU A 268 -8.51 20.17 19.10
N ILE A 269 -7.26 20.54 18.81
CA ILE A 269 -6.92 21.74 18.04
C ILE A 269 -7.46 21.63 16.61
N TRP A 270 -7.30 20.47 15.99
CA TRP A 270 -7.84 20.22 14.66
C TRP A 270 -9.38 20.39 14.63
N LYS A 271 -10.11 19.80 15.59
CA LYS A 271 -11.57 19.96 15.70
C LYS A 271 -11.99 21.43 15.80
N LEU A 272 -11.21 22.22 16.55
CA LEU A 272 -11.46 23.65 16.67
C LEU A 272 -11.21 24.39 15.35
N ALA A 273 -10.10 24.09 14.67
CA ALA A 273 -9.77 24.68 13.36
C ALA A 273 -10.86 24.37 12.32
N LEU A 274 -11.35 23.12 12.30
CA LEU A 274 -12.44 22.70 11.41
C LEU A 274 -13.75 23.45 11.72
N LYS A 275 -14.08 23.64 13.01
CA LYS A 275 -15.28 24.38 13.43
C LYS A 275 -15.25 25.84 12.96
N ILE A 276 -14.08 26.47 12.96
CA ILE A 276 -13.88 27.85 12.50
C ILE A 276 -13.80 27.92 10.96
N LYS A 277 -13.59 26.78 10.29
CA LYS A 277 -13.43 26.65 8.83
C LYS A 277 -12.28 27.49 8.26
N ASP A 278 -11.21 27.65 9.03
CA ASP A 278 -10.00 28.37 8.59
C ASP A 278 -8.99 27.38 7.99
N SER A 279 -8.72 27.53 6.70
CA SER A 279 -7.84 26.62 5.94
C SER A 279 -6.38 26.66 6.39
N GLU A 280 -5.88 27.81 6.87
CA GLU A 280 -4.49 27.96 7.33
C GLU A 280 -4.30 27.23 8.68
N PHE A 281 -5.23 27.35 9.62
CA PHE A 281 -5.14 26.59 10.88
C PHE A 281 -5.27 25.09 10.69
N ILE A 282 -6.13 24.67 9.75
CA ILE A 282 -6.25 23.27 9.34
C ILE A 282 -4.89 22.81 8.77
N TYR A 283 -4.36 23.51 7.78
CA TYR A 283 -3.05 23.22 7.18
C TYR A 283 -1.92 23.15 8.22
N MET A 284 -1.89 24.08 9.17
CA MET A 284 -0.87 24.12 10.23
C MET A 284 -0.92 22.88 11.13
N THR A 285 -2.12 22.44 11.52
CA THR A 285 -2.29 21.25 12.38
C THR A 285 -1.89 19.99 11.65
N LEU A 286 -2.23 19.90 10.36
CA LEU A 286 -1.85 18.78 9.49
C LEU A 286 -0.36 18.69 9.25
N THR A 287 0.29 19.83 9.00
CA THR A 287 1.75 19.90 8.87
C THR A 287 2.44 19.36 10.13
N GLN A 288 1.84 19.49 11.32
CA GLN A 288 2.40 18.90 12.53
C GLN A 288 2.35 17.37 12.53
N TYR A 289 1.19 16.79 12.18
CA TYR A 289 1.09 15.33 12.06
C TYR A 289 2.13 14.82 11.04
N CYS A 290 2.17 15.40 9.84
CA CYS A 290 3.14 15.02 8.82
C CYS A 290 4.59 15.15 9.30
N TYR A 291 4.93 16.23 10.01
CA TYR A 291 6.26 16.46 10.56
C TYR A 291 6.64 15.40 11.61
N ILE A 292 5.76 15.13 12.58
CA ILE A 292 5.99 14.14 13.64
C ILE A 292 6.14 12.74 13.01
N GLY A 293 5.22 12.35 12.12
CA GLY A 293 5.25 11.07 11.42
C GLY A 293 6.56 10.86 10.66
N LYS A 294 6.96 11.83 9.81
CA LYS A 294 8.22 11.78 9.05
C LYS A 294 9.44 11.64 9.95
N LEU A 295 9.50 12.37 11.06
CA LEU A 295 10.62 12.26 12.01
C LEU A 295 10.73 10.87 12.64
N CYS A 296 9.59 10.23 12.92
CA CYS A 296 9.54 8.93 13.58
C CYS A 296 9.71 7.75 12.62
N THR A 297 9.76 7.99 11.30
CA THR A 297 10.16 6.96 10.33
C THR A 297 11.63 6.56 10.45
N TYR A 298 12.48 7.40 11.03
CA TYR A 298 13.90 7.11 11.23
C TYR A 298 14.12 6.20 12.45
N PRO A 299 14.84 5.07 12.32
CA PRO A 299 15.25 4.31 13.50
C PRO A 299 16.13 5.17 14.41
N ILE A 300 15.90 5.11 15.72
CA ILE A 300 16.82 5.73 16.67
C ILE A 300 18.09 4.87 16.69
N GLU A 301 19.13 5.31 16.00
CA GLU A 301 20.47 4.91 16.38
C GLU A 301 20.69 5.43 17.80
N MET A 302 20.66 4.55 18.80
CA MET A 302 21.19 4.89 20.10
C MET A 302 22.66 5.23 19.88
N SER A 303 22.94 6.54 19.86
CA SER A 303 24.26 7.09 19.99
C SER A 303 24.79 6.71 21.37
N HIS A 304 25.22 5.47 21.56
CA HIS A 304 26.31 5.25 22.47
C HIS A 304 27.48 5.97 21.83
N SER A 305 27.77 7.17 22.35
CA SER A 305 29.07 7.77 22.09
C SER A 305 30.10 6.69 22.39
N SER A 306 30.93 6.37 21.40
CA SER A 306 32.12 5.53 21.55
C SER A 306 33.03 5.98 22.70
N ARG A 307 32.81 7.19 23.25
CA ARG A 307 33.45 7.73 24.44
C ARG A 307 32.95 7.17 25.77
N ILE A 308 31.66 6.87 25.93
CA ILE A 308 31.14 6.38 27.24
C ILE A 308 31.49 4.90 27.44
N SER A 309 31.41 4.09 26.39
CA SER A 309 31.85 2.68 26.44
C SER A 309 33.38 2.54 26.55
N SER A 310 34.15 3.47 25.96
CA SER A 310 35.61 3.53 26.18
C SER A 310 35.97 4.01 27.59
N LEU A 311 35.22 4.98 28.15
CA LEU A 311 35.41 5.46 29.53
C LEU A 311 35.02 4.40 30.56
N LEU A 312 33.96 3.60 30.31
CA LEU A 312 33.58 2.48 31.17
C LEU A 312 34.59 1.33 31.14
N LYS A 313 35.25 1.09 29.99
CA LYS A 313 36.37 0.12 29.89
C LYS A 313 37.65 0.61 30.58
N GLN A 314 37.81 1.92 30.77
CA GLN A 314 38.99 2.53 31.39
C GLN A 314 38.83 2.82 32.90
N MET A 315 37.63 2.61 33.48
CA MET A 315 37.44 2.85 34.90
C MET A 315 38.03 1.72 35.76
N PRO A 316 38.88 2.02 36.75
CA PRO A 316 39.40 1.04 37.68
C PRO A 316 38.27 0.48 38.58
N LYS A 317 38.32 -0.84 38.86
CA LYS A 317 37.29 -1.61 39.59
C LYS A 317 36.85 -1.02 40.94
N ASN A 318 37.62 -0.11 41.52
CA ASN A 318 37.37 0.50 42.82
C ASN A 318 36.34 1.66 42.78
N LEU A 319 35.92 2.13 41.60
CA LEU A 319 34.90 3.18 41.44
C LEU A 319 33.47 2.65 41.23
N ILE A 320 33.32 1.33 41.07
CA ILE A 320 32.02 0.63 40.91
C ILE A 320 31.08 0.85 42.11
N PRO A 321 31.54 0.89 43.38
CA PRO A 321 30.65 1.15 44.52
C PRO A 321 30.05 2.56 44.50
N LEU A 322 30.80 3.56 44.00
CA LEU A 322 30.35 4.96 43.94
C LEU A 322 29.20 5.15 42.91
N PHE A 323 29.17 4.32 41.87
CA PHE A 323 28.14 4.33 40.84
C PHE A 323 26.82 3.71 41.33
N ASN A 324 26.89 2.71 42.21
CA ASN A 324 25.71 2.10 42.84
C ASN A 324 25.05 3.01 43.88
N VAL A 325 25.82 3.91 44.52
CA VAL A 325 25.28 4.92 45.47
C VAL A 325 24.51 6.04 44.75
N LEU A 326 24.75 6.26 43.45
CA LEU A 326 24.08 7.31 42.66
C LEU A 326 22.70 6.91 42.10
N ASN A 327 22.14 5.76 42.50
CA ASN A 327 20.76 5.37 42.20
C ASN A 327 20.41 5.44 40.70
N ILE A 328 21.36 5.14 39.81
CA ILE A 328 21.07 4.90 38.40
C ILE A 328 20.46 3.48 38.36
N PRO A 329 19.17 3.32 38.04
CA PRO A 329 18.56 2.00 38.03
C PRO A 329 19.31 1.12 37.05
N ASN A 330 19.78 -0.02 37.54
CA ASN A 330 20.38 -1.07 36.72
C ASN A 330 19.24 -1.74 35.95
N TYR A 331 18.74 -1.05 34.93
CA TYR A 331 17.68 -1.51 34.06
C TYR A 331 18.29 -2.55 33.12
N LYS A 332 18.45 -3.76 33.65
CA LYS A 332 18.86 -4.95 32.91
C LYS A 332 17.63 -5.54 32.21
N GLU A 333 16.83 -4.69 31.58
CA GLU A 333 15.80 -5.12 30.64
C GLU A 333 16.42 -5.09 29.26
N LYS A 334 16.66 -6.29 28.74
CA LYS A 334 17.14 -6.55 27.40
C LYS A 334 16.03 -6.16 26.41
N ILE A 335 15.88 -4.88 26.08
CA ILE A 335 14.81 -4.39 25.21
C ILE A 335 15.41 -3.59 24.04
N THR A 336 15.36 -4.27 22.89
CA THR A 336 15.01 -3.82 21.53
C THR A 336 15.37 -2.40 21.08
N GLN A 337 15.99 -2.30 19.91
CA GLN A 337 16.01 -1.07 19.10
C GLN A 337 14.60 -0.47 19.03
N ASN A 338 14.37 0.68 19.68
CA ASN A 338 13.09 1.36 19.59
C ASN A 338 13.01 2.11 18.26
N ASN A 339 12.04 1.68 17.45
CA ASN A 339 11.90 2.11 16.08
C ASN A 339 10.91 3.27 15.89
N LEU A 340 10.27 3.78 16.93
CA LEU A 340 9.28 4.86 16.89
C LEU A 340 8.10 4.64 15.91
N LEU A 341 7.84 3.38 15.52
CA LEU A 341 6.81 3.06 14.53
C LEU A 341 5.38 3.26 15.07
N TYR A 342 5.17 3.20 16.38
CA TYR A 342 3.88 3.49 16.99
C TYR A 342 3.47 4.95 16.75
N THR A 343 4.42 5.88 16.90
CA THR A 343 4.20 7.30 16.66
C THR A 343 3.95 7.59 15.18
N ALA A 344 4.66 6.90 14.28
CA ALA A 344 4.42 6.99 12.84
C ALA A 344 3.01 6.51 12.47
N PHE A 345 2.60 5.34 12.98
CA PHE A 345 1.24 4.82 12.86
C PHE A 345 0.18 5.81 13.38
N LEU A 346 0.39 6.43 14.55
CA LEU A 346 -0.56 7.42 15.06
C LEU A 346 -0.67 8.64 14.15
N SER A 347 0.44 9.08 13.57
CA SER A 347 0.40 10.12 12.55
C SER A 347 -0.47 9.74 11.37
N GLU A 348 -0.28 8.55 10.82
CA GLU A 348 -1.08 8.04 9.69
C GLU A 348 -2.56 7.93 10.08
N TYR A 349 -2.85 7.42 11.28
CA TYR A 349 -4.21 7.27 11.79
C TYR A 349 -4.95 8.61 11.90
N TYR A 350 -4.34 9.59 12.57
CA TYR A 350 -4.96 10.91 12.74
C TYR A 350 -5.05 11.66 11.40
N LEU A 351 -4.06 11.51 10.51
CA LEU A 351 -4.15 12.05 9.15
C LEU A 351 -5.35 11.48 8.38
N LYS A 352 -5.67 10.19 8.53
CA LYS A 352 -6.88 9.58 7.97
C LYS A 352 -8.17 10.16 8.57
N GLU A 353 -8.26 10.32 9.88
CA GLU A 353 -9.44 10.95 10.52
C GLU A 353 -9.66 12.39 10.02
N VAL A 354 -8.57 13.13 9.85
CA VAL A 354 -8.60 14.48 9.28
C VAL A 354 -9.01 14.47 7.81
N PHE A 355 -8.45 13.55 7.01
CA PHE A 355 -8.78 13.41 5.59
C PHE A 355 -10.27 13.16 5.38
N LYS A 356 -10.87 12.20 6.11
CA LYS A 356 -12.30 11.87 6.02
C LYS A 356 -13.18 13.10 6.26
N SER A 357 -12.80 13.93 7.22
CA SER A 357 -13.56 15.12 7.58
C SER A 357 -13.43 16.27 6.58
N ILE A 358 -12.32 16.33 5.83
CA ILE A 358 -12.03 17.40 4.87
C ILE A 358 -12.57 17.07 3.48
N VAL A 359 -12.49 15.81 3.07
CA VAL A 359 -12.93 15.38 1.73
C VAL A 359 -14.45 15.53 1.54
N GLU A 360 -15.22 15.56 2.64
CA GLU A 360 -16.65 15.84 2.64
C GLU A 360 -16.99 17.33 2.41
N VAL A 361 -16.03 18.23 2.60
CA VAL A 361 -16.22 19.68 2.41
C VAL A 361 -16.05 20.01 0.93
N LYS A 362 -17.15 20.28 0.24
CA LYS A 362 -17.19 20.65 -1.20
C LYS A 362 -16.72 22.10 -1.43
N ASP A 363 -15.47 22.38 -1.10
CA ASP A 363 -14.80 23.67 -1.30
C ASP A 363 -13.44 23.42 -1.99
N GLU A 364 -13.10 24.23 -3.00
CA GLU A 364 -11.89 24.04 -3.82
C GLU A 364 -10.59 24.06 -3.00
N ASP A 365 -10.52 24.89 -1.96
CA ASP A 365 -9.32 24.98 -1.12
C ASP A 365 -9.17 23.71 -0.26
N PHE A 366 -10.29 23.12 0.17
CA PHE A 366 -10.31 21.87 0.92
C PHE A 366 -10.01 20.65 0.05
N GLN A 367 -10.41 20.67 -1.23
CA GLN A 367 -10.04 19.64 -2.19
C GLN A 367 -8.53 19.62 -2.43
N LYS A 368 -7.90 20.78 -2.71
CA LYS A 368 -6.43 20.87 -2.84
C LYS A 368 -5.72 20.35 -1.60
N LEU A 369 -6.29 20.63 -0.42
CA LEU A 369 -5.77 20.16 0.85
C LEU A 369 -5.87 18.63 0.98
N SER A 370 -6.98 18.02 0.57
CA SER A 370 -7.14 16.56 0.57
C SER A 370 -6.11 15.85 -0.32
N THR A 371 -5.80 16.40 -1.50
CA THR A 371 -4.75 15.89 -2.39
C THR A 371 -3.37 16.01 -1.74
N PHE A 372 -3.08 17.17 -1.13
CA PHE A 372 -1.83 17.36 -0.38
C PHE A 372 -1.68 16.33 0.75
N PHE A 373 -2.75 15.98 1.46
CA PHE A 373 -2.67 14.97 2.52
C PHE A 373 -2.40 13.57 2.00
N ALA A 374 -3.08 13.16 0.92
CA ALA A 374 -2.80 11.88 0.30
C ALA A 374 -1.30 11.76 -0.06
N LEU A 375 -0.70 12.83 -0.61
CA LEU A 375 0.75 12.89 -0.89
C LEU A 375 1.61 12.81 0.37
N GLU A 376 1.24 13.49 1.44
CA GLU A 376 2.02 13.47 2.67
C GLU A 376 1.96 12.13 3.40
N ILE A 377 0.81 11.47 3.39
CA ILE A 377 0.62 10.11 3.91
C ILE A 377 1.48 9.11 3.10
N ASN A 378 1.45 9.20 1.76
CA ASN A 378 2.33 8.43 0.89
C ASN A 378 3.81 8.64 1.28
N LYS A 379 4.26 9.90 1.45
CA LYS A 379 5.65 10.20 1.85
C LYS A 379 6.03 9.58 3.19
N ILE A 380 5.11 9.48 4.15
CA ILE A 380 5.39 8.82 5.43
C ILE A 380 5.62 7.32 5.19
N GLY A 381 4.70 6.65 4.49
CA GLY A 381 4.86 5.23 4.13
C GLY A 381 6.15 4.96 3.35
N LEU A 382 6.47 5.78 2.35
CA LEU A 382 7.71 5.70 1.58
C LEU A 382 8.96 5.84 2.46
N ASN A 383 8.95 6.82 3.36
CA ASN A 383 10.09 7.06 4.26
C ASN A 383 10.26 5.92 5.27
N THR A 384 9.18 5.27 5.72
CA THR A 384 9.24 4.11 6.62
C THR A 384 10.08 2.99 6.01
N PHE A 385 9.86 2.65 4.74
CA PHE A 385 10.67 1.64 4.04
C PHE A 385 12.06 2.17 3.65
N LYS A 386 12.16 3.38 3.10
CA LYS A 386 13.45 3.97 2.67
C LYS A 386 14.46 4.08 3.82
N ASN A 387 14.02 4.53 4.99
CA ASN A 387 14.88 4.69 6.17
C ASN A 387 15.19 3.34 6.86
N ARG A 388 14.58 2.25 6.38
CA ARG A 388 14.73 0.90 6.91
C ARG A 388 15.14 -0.10 5.83
N TYR A 389 15.63 0.39 4.69
CA TYR A 389 16.07 -0.45 3.57
C TYR A 389 17.21 -1.42 3.98
N GLU A 390 18.03 -1.02 4.97
CA GLU A 390 19.07 -1.87 5.57
C GLU A 390 18.54 -2.95 6.51
N LEU A 391 17.24 -2.95 6.85
CA LEU A 391 16.54 -4.11 7.42
C LEU A 391 16.37 -5.17 6.31
N ARG A 392 17.47 -5.57 5.68
CA ARG A 392 17.61 -6.99 5.34
C ARG A 392 17.62 -7.76 6.64
N ILE A 393 17.25 -9.03 6.55
CA ILE A 393 16.95 -9.94 7.65
C ILE A 393 18.22 -10.33 8.46
N ASN A 394 19.19 -9.41 8.61
CA ASN A 394 20.39 -9.49 9.44
C ASN A 394 20.26 -8.77 10.81
N LYS A 395 19.06 -8.26 11.17
CA LYS A 395 18.74 -7.68 12.48
C LYS A 395 17.55 -8.42 13.12
N SER A 396 17.43 -8.33 14.46
CA SER A 396 16.48 -9.10 15.28
C SER A 396 15.07 -9.20 14.68
N VAL A 397 14.53 -10.42 14.62
CA VAL A 397 13.15 -10.76 14.21
C VAL A 397 12.08 -9.76 14.69
N LYS A 398 12.19 -9.23 15.91
CA LYS A 398 11.30 -8.20 16.47
C LYS A 398 11.20 -6.90 15.64
N ASN A 399 12.24 -6.54 14.91
CA ASN A 399 12.22 -5.35 14.05
C ASN A 399 11.41 -5.59 12.77
N VAL A 400 11.44 -6.83 12.25
CA VAL A 400 10.65 -7.25 11.08
C VAL A 400 9.18 -7.33 11.49
N GLU A 401 8.90 -7.96 12.64
CA GLU A 401 7.57 -7.99 13.25
C GLU A 401 6.98 -6.59 13.40
N SER A 402 7.72 -5.64 13.97
CA SER A 402 7.20 -4.29 14.15
C SER A 402 6.99 -3.53 12.83
N LEU A 403 7.77 -3.83 11.79
CA LEU A 403 7.56 -3.28 10.44
C LEU A 403 6.30 -3.89 9.81
N GLU A 404 6.06 -5.19 10.01
CA GLU A 404 4.85 -5.89 9.58
C GLU A 404 3.60 -5.31 10.26
N CYS A 405 3.63 -5.15 11.59
CA CYS A 405 2.54 -4.51 12.33
C CYS A 405 2.21 -3.12 11.76
N SER A 406 3.23 -2.29 11.53
CA SER A 406 3.05 -0.92 11.01
C SER A 406 2.51 -0.92 9.57
N THR A 407 3.00 -1.82 8.73
CA THR A 407 2.61 -1.88 7.30
C THR A 407 1.18 -2.40 7.15
N SER A 408 0.80 -3.43 7.92
CA SER A 408 -0.56 -3.95 7.94
C SER A 408 -1.55 -2.88 8.39
N GLU A 409 -1.28 -2.17 9.48
CA GLU A 409 -2.13 -1.05 9.93
C GLU A 409 -2.20 0.09 8.91
N PHE A 410 -1.07 0.44 8.28
CA PHE A 410 -1.03 1.45 7.23
C PHE A 410 -1.89 1.08 6.02
N SER A 411 -1.94 -0.21 5.64
CA SER A 411 -2.80 -0.67 4.54
C SER A 411 -4.30 -0.44 4.83
N TYR A 412 -4.75 -0.62 6.07
CA TYR A 412 -6.13 -0.33 6.47
C TYR A 412 -6.43 1.18 6.49
N ILE A 413 -5.45 1.99 6.90
CA ILE A 413 -5.54 3.45 6.86
C ILE A 413 -5.69 3.92 5.40
N LEU A 414 -4.91 3.37 4.48
CA LEU A 414 -5.00 3.67 3.05
C LEU A 414 -6.34 3.23 2.44
N LYS A 415 -6.86 2.06 2.80
CA LYS A 415 -8.21 1.64 2.38
C LYS A 415 -9.25 2.67 2.80
N ASP A 416 -9.24 3.06 4.08
CA ASP A 416 -10.20 4.00 4.64
C ASP A 416 -10.13 5.37 3.93
N ILE A 417 -8.94 5.81 3.52
CA ILE A 417 -8.74 7.03 2.71
C ILE A 417 -9.25 6.82 1.28
N GLY A 418 -8.93 5.69 0.65
CA GLY A 418 -9.37 5.34 -0.69
C GLY A 418 -10.89 5.33 -0.82
N ILE A 419 -11.59 4.65 0.09
CA ILE A 419 -13.07 4.63 0.14
C ILE A 419 -13.63 6.05 0.31
N ALA A 420 -13.06 6.84 1.21
CA ALA A 420 -13.49 8.23 1.41
C ALA A 420 -13.27 9.10 0.16
N ALA A 421 -12.15 8.92 -0.55
CA ALA A 421 -11.85 9.60 -1.79
C ALA A 421 -12.82 9.21 -2.92
N ILE A 422 -13.13 7.92 -3.09
CA ILE A 422 -14.11 7.41 -4.06
C ILE A 422 -15.51 7.99 -3.76
N ASN A 423 -15.94 7.95 -2.51
CA ASN A 423 -17.24 8.46 -2.09
C ASN A 423 -17.38 9.97 -2.37
N ALA A 424 -16.31 10.73 -2.14
CA ALA A 424 -16.27 12.17 -2.39
C ALA A 424 -16.00 12.57 -3.85
N GLY A 425 -15.66 11.63 -4.74
CA GLY A 425 -15.32 11.94 -6.14
C GLY A 425 -13.89 12.47 -6.35
N SER A 426 -12.99 12.32 -5.36
CA SER A 426 -11.61 12.84 -5.44
C SER A 426 -10.68 11.87 -6.17
N LYS A 427 -10.65 11.96 -7.50
CA LYS A 427 -9.82 11.11 -8.38
C LYS A 427 -8.33 11.17 -8.05
N THR A 428 -7.77 12.38 -7.91
CA THR A 428 -6.33 12.56 -7.64
C THR A 428 -5.92 11.99 -6.29
N SER A 429 -6.76 12.13 -5.25
CA SER A 429 -6.47 11.50 -3.96
C SER A 429 -6.51 9.98 -4.06
N PHE A 430 -7.44 9.42 -4.83
CA PHE A 430 -7.53 7.97 -5.02
C PHE A 430 -6.36 7.42 -5.85
N GLU A 431 -5.92 8.11 -6.91
CA GLU A 431 -4.71 7.77 -7.68
C GLU A 431 -3.47 7.66 -6.77
N ILE A 432 -3.27 8.65 -5.88
CA ILE A 432 -2.17 8.62 -4.91
C ILE A 432 -2.27 7.40 -3.98
N VAL A 433 -3.48 7.00 -3.58
CA VAL A 433 -3.70 5.81 -2.75
C VAL A 433 -3.26 4.54 -3.49
N ILE A 434 -3.63 4.40 -4.78
CA ILE A 434 -3.22 3.26 -5.62
C ILE A 434 -1.69 3.21 -5.77
N ASP A 435 -1.06 4.34 -6.08
CA ASP A 435 0.41 4.43 -6.17
C ASP A 435 1.10 4.05 -4.86
N THR A 436 0.50 4.46 -3.73
CA THR A 436 1.02 4.12 -2.41
C THR A 436 0.92 2.62 -2.17
N PHE A 437 -0.24 2.00 -2.47
CA PHE A 437 -0.42 0.56 -2.34
C PHE A 437 0.57 -0.23 -3.20
N ASN A 438 0.82 0.20 -4.43
CA ASN A 438 1.80 -0.43 -5.31
C ASN A 438 3.20 -0.39 -4.69
N TYR A 439 3.64 0.77 -4.20
CA TYR A 439 4.93 0.93 -3.56
C TYR A 439 5.08 0.10 -2.28
N ILE A 440 4.13 0.20 -1.35
CA ILE A 440 4.23 -0.53 -0.08
C ILE A 440 4.04 -2.04 -0.29
N GLY A 441 3.27 -2.46 -1.30
CA GLY A 441 3.12 -3.85 -1.70
C GLY A 441 4.45 -4.41 -2.23
N GLU A 442 5.11 -3.70 -3.15
CA GLU A 442 6.45 -4.08 -3.61
C GLU A 442 7.47 -4.16 -2.48
N ALA A 443 7.42 -3.20 -1.54
CA ALA A 443 8.31 -3.18 -0.39
C ALA A 443 8.01 -4.33 0.60
N ALA A 444 6.72 -4.62 0.86
CA ALA A 444 6.30 -5.74 1.70
C ALA A 444 6.74 -7.08 1.11
N ILE A 445 6.61 -7.27 -0.21
CA ILE A 445 7.13 -8.45 -0.91
C ILE A 445 8.65 -8.53 -0.80
N TYR A 446 9.36 -7.43 -1.02
CA TYR A 446 10.83 -7.39 -0.91
C TYR A 446 11.33 -7.76 0.50
N HIS A 447 10.62 -7.33 1.54
CA HIS A 447 10.94 -7.63 2.94
C HIS A 447 10.29 -8.93 3.47
N ASN A 448 9.47 -9.62 2.67
CA ASN A 448 8.71 -10.84 3.02
C ASN A 448 7.80 -10.66 4.25
N LEU A 449 7.02 -9.57 4.27
CA LEU A 449 6.05 -9.26 5.34
C LEU A 449 4.72 -9.97 5.05
N ILE A 450 4.58 -11.20 5.49
CA ILE A 450 3.55 -12.15 5.02
C ILE A 450 2.13 -11.63 5.25
N HIS A 451 1.79 -11.21 6.47
CA HIS A 451 0.44 -10.71 6.79
C HIS A 451 0.20 -9.37 6.10
N SER A 452 1.21 -8.51 6.01
CA SER A 452 1.08 -7.22 5.31
C SER A 452 0.74 -7.40 3.83
N ILE A 453 1.34 -8.39 3.16
CA ILE A 453 0.99 -8.71 1.76
C ILE A 453 -0.48 -9.08 1.66
N ALA A 454 -0.95 -10.03 2.48
CA ALA A 454 -2.36 -10.44 2.49
C ALA A 454 -3.32 -9.26 2.73
N HIS A 455 -3.06 -8.44 3.75
CA HIS A 455 -3.86 -7.24 4.05
C HIS A 455 -3.84 -6.22 2.92
N ILE A 456 -2.70 -6.00 2.27
CA ILE A 456 -2.60 -5.09 1.11
C ILE A 456 -3.45 -5.60 -0.05
N LEU A 457 -3.38 -6.89 -0.37
CA LEU A 457 -4.15 -7.49 -1.46
C LEU A 457 -5.66 -7.43 -1.19
N GLU A 458 -6.10 -7.76 0.03
CA GLU A 458 -7.51 -7.65 0.43
C GLU A 458 -8.00 -6.20 0.39
N ASN A 459 -7.19 -5.24 0.87
CA ASN A 459 -7.56 -3.83 0.84
C ASN A 459 -7.62 -3.27 -0.59
N LEU A 460 -6.73 -3.70 -1.50
CA LEU A 460 -6.78 -3.39 -2.94
C LEU A 460 -8.05 -3.95 -3.60
N LYS A 461 -8.47 -5.17 -3.24
CA LYS A 461 -9.75 -5.74 -3.69
C LYS A 461 -10.91 -4.84 -3.28
N ILE A 462 -10.98 -4.44 -2.01
CA ILE A 462 -12.11 -3.63 -1.51
C ILE A 462 -12.20 -2.29 -2.25
N ILE A 463 -11.09 -1.57 -2.41
CA ILE A 463 -11.12 -0.26 -3.12
C ILE A 463 -11.35 -0.43 -4.63
N GLY A 464 -10.87 -1.53 -5.23
CA GLY A 464 -11.15 -1.87 -6.62
C GLY A 464 -12.63 -2.15 -6.86
N GLU A 465 -13.27 -2.89 -5.95
CA GLU A 465 -14.71 -3.16 -5.99
C GLU A 465 -15.54 -1.88 -5.82
N GLU A 466 -15.19 -1.04 -4.84
CA GLU A 466 -15.88 0.24 -4.60
C GLU A 466 -15.69 1.25 -5.73
N SER A 467 -14.51 1.28 -6.37
CA SER A 467 -14.27 2.14 -7.55
C SER A 467 -15.04 1.65 -8.77
N ALA A 468 -15.14 0.33 -9.01
CA ALA A 468 -15.96 -0.23 -10.07
C ALA A 468 -17.45 0.08 -9.89
N LYS A 469 -17.96 0.07 -8.64
CA LYS A 469 -19.35 0.44 -8.32
C LYS A 469 -19.67 1.91 -8.61
N LYS A 470 -18.66 2.79 -8.61
CA LYS A 470 -18.86 4.24 -8.81
C LYS A 470 -19.22 4.61 -10.25
N GLY A 471 -18.84 3.78 -11.22
CA GLY A 471 -19.18 3.95 -12.64
C GLY A 471 -18.05 4.58 -13.48
N GLU A 472 -18.39 4.98 -14.71
CA GLU A 472 -17.44 5.41 -15.78
C GLU A 472 -16.45 6.49 -15.31
N GLU A 473 -16.88 7.37 -14.41
CA GLU A 473 -16.04 8.44 -13.86
C GLU A 473 -14.73 7.91 -13.24
N PHE A 474 -14.75 6.70 -12.67
CA PHE A 474 -13.64 6.06 -11.98
C PHE A 474 -13.03 4.87 -12.75
N GLU A 475 -13.41 4.68 -14.02
CA GLU A 475 -12.98 3.54 -14.83
C GLU A 475 -11.45 3.44 -14.95
N THR A 476 -10.77 4.56 -15.24
CA THR A 476 -9.30 4.60 -15.34
C THR A 476 -8.62 4.22 -14.02
N LEU A 477 -9.19 4.59 -12.88
CA LEU A 477 -8.63 4.30 -11.55
C LEU A 477 -8.91 2.84 -11.14
N THR A 478 -10.07 2.30 -11.55
CA THR A 478 -10.39 0.87 -11.43
C THR A 478 -9.36 0.05 -12.21
N LYS A 479 -9.07 0.46 -13.45
CA LYS A 479 -8.03 -0.12 -14.29
C LYS A 479 -6.65 -0.08 -13.62
N GLN A 480 -6.23 1.07 -13.09
CA GLN A 480 -4.96 1.19 -12.36
C GLN A 480 -4.89 0.27 -11.13
N THR A 481 -6.00 0.09 -10.41
CA THR A 481 -6.07 -0.81 -9.26
C THR A 481 -5.83 -2.27 -9.67
N VAL A 482 -6.38 -2.67 -10.82
CA VAL A 482 -6.17 -4.01 -11.40
C VAL A 482 -4.73 -4.19 -11.91
N GLU A 483 -4.16 -3.17 -12.55
CA GLU A 483 -2.73 -3.17 -12.94
C GLU A 483 -1.80 -3.28 -11.73
N CYS A 484 -2.15 -2.64 -10.60
CA CYS A 484 -1.43 -2.79 -9.34
C CYS A 484 -1.46 -4.25 -8.85
N LEU A 485 -2.63 -4.90 -8.85
CA LEU A 485 -2.75 -6.32 -8.48
C LEU A 485 -1.92 -7.24 -9.39
N GLU A 486 -1.95 -7.01 -10.71
CA GLU A 486 -1.12 -7.74 -11.68
C GLU A 486 0.39 -7.57 -11.42
N ASN A 487 0.83 -6.34 -11.12
CA ASN A 487 2.22 -6.06 -10.78
C ASN A 487 2.64 -6.79 -9.51
N LEU A 488 1.81 -6.77 -8.46
CA LEU A 488 2.09 -7.47 -7.21
C LEU A 488 2.19 -8.99 -7.42
N ALA A 489 1.28 -9.60 -8.20
CA ALA A 489 1.39 -11.03 -8.55
C ALA A 489 2.72 -11.36 -9.26
N SER A 490 3.12 -10.52 -10.21
CA SER A 490 4.38 -10.68 -10.95
C SER A 490 5.61 -10.55 -10.02
N LYS A 491 5.54 -9.65 -9.03
CA LYS A 491 6.60 -9.44 -8.04
C LYS A 491 6.68 -10.58 -7.02
N ILE A 492 5.55 -11.11 -6.54
CA ILE A 492 5.50 -12.29 -5.67
C ILE A 492 6.23 -13.46 -6.35
N ASN A 493 5.85 -13.78 -7.58
CA ASN A 493 6.49 -14.85 -8.36
C ASN A 493 7.97 -14.60 -8.66
N SER A 494 8.35 -13.35 -8.95
CA SER A 494 9.75 -13.02 -9.23
C SER A 494 10.62 -13.07 -7.97
N ASN A 495 10.06 -12.75 -6.81
CA ASN A 495 10.75 -12.75 -5.53
C ASN A 495 10.99 -14.18 -5.06
N SER A 496 9.98 -15.05 -5.15
CA SER A 496 10.07 -16.47 -4.76
C SER A 496 11.20 -17.21 -5.49
N GLN A 497 11.35 -16.95 -6.79
CA GLN A 497 12.41 -17.54 -7.62
C GLN A 497 13.83 -17.10 -7.24
N LYS A 498 13.99 -15.99 -6.50
CA LYS A 498 15.29 -15.43 -6.11
C LYS A 498 15.73 -15.83 -4.69
N ILE A 499 14.87 -16.49 -3.92
CA ILE A 499 15.16 -16.88 -2.55
C ILE A 499 16.17 -18.04 -2.54
N SER A 500 17.43 -17.75 -2.17
CA SER A 500 18.46 -18.77 -1.96
C SER A 500 19.44 -18.38 -0.85
N GLY A 501 20.04 -19.39 -0.21
CA GLY A 501 21.10 -19.20 0.79
C GLY A 501 20.60 -18.52 2.07
N ASN A 502 21.31 -17.47 2.50
CA ASN A 502 21.08 -16.83 3.81
C ASN A 502 19.68 -16.18 3.95
N THR A 503 19.11 -15.65 2.86
CA THR A 503 17.78 -15.02 2.86
C THR A 503 16.67 -16.03 3.18
N GLN A 504 16.81 -17.28 2.70
CA GLN A 504 15.85 -18.35 2.92
C GLN A 504 15.83 -18.77 4.39
N ASN A 505 16.99 -18.98 5.00
CA ASN A 505 17.12 -19.39 6.40
C ASN A 505 16.52 -18.37 7.37
N GLN A 506 16.66 -17.09 7.06
CA GLN A 506 16.17 -15.99 7.89
C GLN A 506 14.65 -15.79 7.77
N LEU A 507 14.10 -16.08 6.60
CA LEU A 507 12.66 -16.08 6.37
C LEU A 507 12.00 -17.25 7.10
N VAL A 508 12.65 -18.42 7.12
CA VAL A 508 12.26 -19.55 7.98
C VAL A 508 12.28 -19.14 9.46
N GLU A 509 13.36 -18.51 9.94
CA GLU A 509 13.46 -18.04 11.34
C GLU A 509 12.33 -17.06 11.70
N TYR A 510 11.99 -16.15 10.79
CA TYR A 510 10.89 -15.20 10.98
C TYR A 510 9.53 -15.90 11.01
N TYR A 511 9.29 -16.83 10.09
CA TYR A 511 8.04 -17.58 10.03
C TYR A 511 7.83 -18.45 11.27
N GLU A 512 8.88 -19.13 11.75
CA GLU A 512 8.85 -19.90 12.99
C GLU A 512 8.55 -19.01 14.20
N TYR A 513 9.13 -17.82 14.25
CA TYR A 513 8.83 -16.84 15.29
C TYR A 513 7.36 -16.42 15.26
N ILE A 514 6.80 -16.13 14.08
CA ILE A 514 5.38 -15.77 13.99
C ILE A 514 4.53 -16.97 14.43
N LYS A 515 4.76 -18.17 13.89
CA LYS A 515 4.03 -19.41 14.25
C LYS A 515 4.08 -19.72 15.74
N SER A 516 5.20 -19.41 16.41
CA SER A 516 5.36 -19.64 17.84
C SER A 516 4.65 -18.59 18.72
N ASN A 517 4.54 -17.34 18.25
CA ASN A 517 3.94 -16.24 19.03
C ASN A 517 2.48 -15.97 18.68
N TYR A 518 2.05 -16.41 17.50
CA TYR A 518 0.76 -16.16 16.89
C TYR A 518 0.28 -17.47 16.26
N HIS A 519 -0.89 -17.97 16.68
CA HIS A 519 -1.39 -19.30 16.31
C HIS A 519 -1.98 -19.36 14.89
N THR A 520 -1.27 -18.84 13.88
CA THR A 520 -1.89 -18.44 12.61
C THR A 520 -1.66 -19.34 11.38
N TYR A 521 -0.98 -20.50 11.49
CA TYR A 521 -0.71 -21.33 10.30
C TYR A 521 -0.84 -22.85 10.49
N GLU A 522 -1.04 -23.53 9.36
CA GLU A 522 -1.27 -24.96 9.16
C GLU A 522 -0.29 -25.90 9.89
N THR A 523 -0.78 -27.12 10.13
CA THR A 523 -0.12 -28.26 10.77
C THR A 523 1.01 -28.90 9.95
N THR A 524 1.47 -28.25 8.88
CA THR A 524 2.61 -28.72 8.09
C THR A 524 3.91 -28.60 8.89
N GLU A 525 4.67 -29.69 8.98
CA GLU A 525 5.97 -29.74 9.67
C GLU A 525 7.07 -29.00 8.90
N ASP A 526 6.96 -28.87 7.56
CA ASP A 526 7.95 -28.17 6.73
C ASP A 526 7.57 -26.69 6.49
N VAL A 527 8.42 -25.79 6.99
CA VAL A 527 8.27 -24.33 6.85
C VAL A 527 8.43 -23.89 5.39
N LEU A 528 9.31 -24.51 4.61
CA LEU A 528 9.56 -24.13 3.22
C LEU A 528 8.40 -24.51 2.31
N GLU A 529 7.76 -25.65 2.57
CA GLU A 529 6.53 -26.05 1.89
C GLU A 529 5.39 -25.08 2.22
N SER A 530 5.25 -24.71 3.50
CA SER A 530 4.23 -23.76 3.96
C SER A 530 4.36 -22.38 3.28
N LEU A 531 5.59 -21.88 3.12
CA LEU A 531 5.85 -20.61 2.44
C LEU A 531 5.52 -20.65 0.94
N LYS A 532 5.86 -21.75 0.25
CA LYS A 532 5.47 -21.94 -1.15
C LYS A 532 3.95 -22.02 -1.31
N ASN A 533 3.28 -22.69 -0.37
CA ASN A 533 1.81 -22.76 -0.36
C ASN A 533 1.19 -21.38 -0.12
N GLN A 534 1.82 -20.54 0.73
CA GLN A 534 1.39 -19.16 0.95
C GLN A 534 1.54 -18.30 -0.31
N GLU A 535 2.68 -18.36 -1.00
CA GLU A 535 2.88 -17.64 -2.26
C GLU A 535 1.82 -18.03 -3.31
N LYS A 536 1.54 -19.34 -3.42
CA LYS A 536 0.46 -19.84 -4.29
C LYS A 536 -0.88 -19.26 -3.86
N ARG A 537 -1.18 -19.26 -2.56
CA ARG A 537 -2.42 -18.70 -1.98
C ARG A 537 -2.57 -17.21 -2.30
N ASP A 538 -1.52 -16.41 -2.10
CA ASP A 538 -1.56 -14.97 -2.37
C ASP A 538 -1.83 -14.69 -3.87
N ILE A 539 -1.25 -15.48 -4.78
CA ILE A 539 -1.51 -15.36 -6.22
C ILE A 539 -2.94 -15.81 -6.57
N CYS A 540 -3.44 -16.88 -5.94
CA CYS A 540 -4.84 -17.31 -6.07
C CYS A 540 -5.83 -16.27 -5.53
N ASP A 541 -5.49 -15.57 -4.45
CA ASP A 541 -6.28 -14.49 -3.89
C ASP A 541 -6.32 -13.29 -4.85
N ILE A 542 -5.18 -12.90 -5.44
CA ILE A 542 -5.13 -11.87 -6.49
C ILE A 542 -6.05 -12.23 -7.65
N TYR A 543 -5.99 -13.47 -8.11
CA TYR A 543 -6.89 -13.97 -9.15
C TYR A 543 -8.36 -13.78 -8.74
N ALA A 544 -8.71 -14.22 -7.53
CA ALA A 544 -10.06 -14.11 -7.02
C ALA A 544 -10.53 -12.65 -6.90
N TYR A 545 -9.64 -11.74 -6.52
CA TYR A 545 -9.89 -10.32 -6.35
C TYR A 545 -10.12 -9.61 -7.68
N ILE A 546 -9.27 -9.84 -8.68
CA ILE A 546 -9.47 -9.28 -10.03
C ILE A 546 -10.79 -9.78 -10.61
N SER A 547 -11.15 -11.05 -10.40
CA SER A 547 -12.45 -11.60 -10.85
C SER A 547 -13.65 -10.89 -10.21
N ILE A 548 -13.54 -10.49 -8.93
CA ILE A 548 -14.60 -9.76 -8.22
C ILE A 548 -14.73 -8.35 -8.80
N ILE A 549 -13.61 -7.66 -9.03
CA ILE A 549 -13.58 -6.32 -9.65
C ILE A 549 -14.15 -6.39 -11.08
N ALA A 550 -13.79 -7.40 -11.86
CA ALA A 550 -14.32 -7.62 -13.21
C ALA A 550 -15.85 -7.78 -13.19
N LYS A 551 -16.38 -8.56 -12.24
CA LYS A 551 -17.82 -8.80 -12.12
C LYS A 551 -18.57 -7.50 -11.83
N GLU A 552 -18.07 -6.69 -10.90
CA GLU A 552 -18.67 -5.37 -10.64
C GLU A 552 -18.51 -4.42 -11.83
N SER A 553 -17.39 -4.48 -12.55
CA SER A 553 -17.15 -3.68 -13.76
C SER A 553 -18.15 -3.99 -14.89
N VAL A 554 -18.48 -5.27 -15.13
CA VAL A 554 -19.54 -5.67 -16.08
C VAL A 554 -20.92 -5.19 -15.60
N LYS A 555 -21.19 -5.28 -14.29
CA LYS A 555 -22.45 -4.76 -13.72
C LYS A 555 -22.59 -3.25 -13.84
N THR A 556 -21.49 -2.50 -13.95
CA THR A 556 -21.50 -1.04 -14.13
C THR A 556 -21.13 -0.58 -15.53
N ASN A 557 -20.99 -1.52 -16.49
CA ASN A 557 -20.69 -1.27 -17.91
C ASN A 557 -19.31 -0.63 -18.18
N LEU A 558 -18.30 -0.94 -17.36
CA LEU A 558 -16.94 -0.43 -17.51
C LEU A 558 -16.13 -1.32 -18.46
N LEU A 559 -16.10 -0.97 -19.75
CA LEU A 559 -15.46 -1.74 -20.81
C LEU A 559 -13.94 -1.85 -20.63
N ASP A 560 -13.24 -0.72 -20.48
CA ASP A 560 -11.77 -0.66 -20.39
C ASP A 560 -11.27 -1.33 -19.10
N ALA A 561 -11.98 -1.12 -17.99
CA ALA A 561 -11.64 -1.77 -16.73
C ALA A 561 -11.85 -3.29 -16.83
N THR A 562 -12.92 -3.75 -17.49
CA THR A 562 -13.16 -5.18 -17.69
C THR A 562 -12.10 -5.80 -18.61
N GLN A 563 -11.75 -5.14 -19.72
CA GLN A 563 -10.67 -5.62 -20.61
C GLN A 563 -9.34 -5.74 -19.87
N GLN A 564 -9.00 -4.75 -19.04
CA GLN A 564 -7.80 -4.84 -18.22
C GLN A 564 -7.88 -6.00 -17.21
N CYS A 565 -9.04 -6.25 -16.59
CA CYS A 565 -9.23 -7.42 -15.75
C CYS A 565 -8.96 -8.72 -16.51
N LEU A 566 -9.55 -8.89 -17.70
CA LEU A 566 -9.33 -10.09 -18.53
C LEU A 566 -7.85 -10.29 -18.84
N LYS A 567 -7.16 -9.22 -19.25
CA LYS A 567 -5.71 -9.26 -19.52
C LYS A 567 -4.89 -9.62 -18.28
N SER A 568 -5.16 -8.98 -17.14
CA SER A 568 -4.45 -9.24 -15.89
C SER A 568 -4.68 -10.66 -15.37
N LEU A 569 -5.90 -11.20 -15.53
CA LEU A 569 -6.20 -12.59 -15.21
C LEU A 569 -5.38 -13.56 -16.07
N GLU A 570 -5.02 -13.19 -17.29
CA GLU A 570 -4.26 -14.05 -18.21
C GLU A 570 -2.80 -14.07 -17.80
N THR A 571 -2.29 -12.91 -17.40
CA THR A 571 -0.95 -12.79 -16.79
C THR A 571 -0.85 -13.64 -15.52
N VAL A 572 -1.83 -13.54 -14.61
CA VAL A 572 -1.84 -14.30 -13.34
C VAL A 572 -1.92 -15.81 -13.59
N GLU A 573 -2.75 -16.24 -14.54
CA GLU A 573 -2.86 -17.66 -14.88
C GLU A 573 -1.54 -18.24 -15.43
N ARG A 574 -0.83 -17.48 -16.27
CA ARG A 574 0.49 -17.86 -16.79
C ARG A 574 1.56 -17.98 -15.69
N ILE A 575 1.36 -17.30 -14.55
CA ILE A 575 2.19 -17.40 -13.36
C ILE A 575 1.84 -18.67 -12.57
N LEU A 576 0.56 -18.91 -12.29
CA LEU A 576 0.09 -20.04 -11.48
C LEU A 576 0.45 -21.40 -12.09
N ARG A 577 0.11 -21.61 -13.37
CA ARG A 577 0.29 -22.89 -14.08
C ARG A 577 -0.22 -24.10 -13.30
N ASP A 578 -1.35 -23.93 -12.60
CA ASP A 578 -1.98 -24.98 -11.80
C ASP A 578 -3.34 -25.33 -12.37
N GLY A 579 -3.51 -26.59 -12.81
CA GLY A 579 -4.70 -27.02 -13.53
C GLY A 579 -6.01 -26.88 -12.72
N ASN A 580 -5.97 -27.05 -11.40
CA ASN A 580 -7.17 -26.94 -10.57
C ASN A 580 -7.59 -25.47 -10.41
N GLU A 581 -6.62 -24.58 -10.23
CA GLU A 581 -6.89 -23.14 -10.20
C GLU A 581 -7.42 -22.68 -11.56
N SER A 582 -6.81 -23.08 -12.68
CA SER A 582 -7.28 -22.78 -14.04
C SER A 582 -8.77 -23.09 -14.25
N ILE A 583 -9.29 -24.18 -13.67
CA ILE A 583 -10.72 -24.53 -13.75
C ILE A 583 -11.57 -23.49 -13.04
N THR A 584 -11.19 -23.15 -11.80
CA THR A 584 -11.86 -22.12 -11.01
C THR A 584 -11.83 -20.80 -11.77
N ILE A 585 -10.73 -20.53 -12.48
CA ILE A 585 -10.60 -19.36 -13.33
C ILE A 585 -11.65 -19.34 -14.44
N CYS A 586 -11.65 -20.39 -15.27
CA CYS A 586 -12.56 -20.51 -16.39
C CYS A 586 -14.04 -20.47 -15.95
N LYS A 587 -14.37 -21.06 -14.79
CA LYS A 587 -15.74 -21.00 -14.22
C LYS A 587 -16.17 -19.57 -13.94
N ARG A 588 -15.32 -18.75 -13.33
CA ARG A 588 -15.62 -17.33 -13.07
C ARG A 588 -15.71 -16.52 -14.36
N MET A 589 -14.87 -16.82 -15.35
CA MET A 589 -14.92 -16.15 -16.66
C MET A 589 -16.17 -16.48 -17.45
N ARG A 590 -16.63 -17.74 -17.41
CA ARG A 590 -17.95 -18.10 -17.95
C ARG A 590 -19.04 -17.29 -17.26
N ASP A 591 -19.02 -17.17 -15.94
CA ASP A 591 -20.06 -16.41 -15.22
C ASP A 591 -20.04 -14.92 -15.58
N LEU A 592 -18.85 -14.35 -15.80
CA LEU A 592 -18.65 -13.02 -16.36
C LEU A 592 -19.23 -12.90 -17.78
N GLY A 593 -18.99 -13.87 -18.65
CA GLY A 593 -19.56 -13.94 -20.00
C GLY A 593 -21.08 -13.99 -19.97
N LEU A 594 -21.66 -14.87 -19.16
CA LEU A 594 -23.12 -14.96 -18.99
C LEU A 594 -23.74 -13.66 -18.50
N GLU A 595 -23.02 -12.88 -17.68
CA GLU A 595 -23.49 -11.57 -17.25
C GLU A 595 -23.34 -10.51 -18.36
N ALA A 596 -22.24 -10.54 -19.12
CA ALA A 596 -22.00 -9.61 -20.22
C ALA A 596 -23.00 -9.81 -21.38
N VAL A 597 -23.41 -11.04 -21.71
CA VAL A 597 -24.42 -11.32 -22.75
C VAL A 597 -25.78 -10.70 -22.43
N LYS A 598 -26.17 -10.66 -21.15
CA LYS A 598 -27.45 -10.05 -20.72
C LYS A 598 -27.50 -8.54 -20.93
N LYS A 599 -26.37 -7.92 -21.25
CA LYS A 599 -26.19 -6.48 -21.33
C LYS A 599 -25.58 -6.09 -22.67
N GLU A 600 -26.42 -5.51 -23.52
CA GLU A 600 -26.07 -5.07 -24.87
C GLU A 600 -24.77 -4.26 -24.94
N GLN A 601 -24.58 -3.34 -23.99
CA GLN A 601 -23.41 -2.44 -23.91
C GLN A 601 -22.09 -3.17 -23.64
N THR A 602 -22.13 -4.32 -22.96
CA THR A 602 -20.94 -5.11 -22.60
C THR A 602 -20.72 -6.29 -23.53
N PHE A 603 -21.64 -6.56 -24.45
CA PHE A 603 -21.52 -7.61 -25.45
C PHE A 603 -20.21 -7.55 -26.27
N PRO A 604 -19.64 -6.37 -26.62
CA PRO A 604 -18.34 -6.31 -27.30
C PRO A 604 -17.19 -7.00 -26.56
N LEU A 605 -17.30 -7.20 -25.23
CA LEU A 605 -16.30 -7.92 -24.42
C LEU A 605 -16.37 -9.44 -24.61
N MET A 606 -17.39 -9.98 -25.29
CA MET A 606 -17.58 -11.41 -25.45
C MET A 606 -16.42 -12.06 -26.21
N GLU A 607 -15.93 -11.38 -27.25
CA GLU A 607 -14.76 -11.83 -27.99
C GLU A 607 -13.55 -11.96 -27.06
N ASP A 608 -13.28 -10.97 -26.22
CA ASP A 608 -12.15 -10.97 -25.29
C ASP A 608 -12.30 -12.09 -24.25
N MET A 609 -13.51 -12.34 -23.75
CA MET A 609 -13.80 -13.44 -22.82
C MET A 609 -13.60 -14.82 -23.45
N ILE A 610 -14.02 -14.99 -24.71
CA ILE A 610 -13.81 -16.26 -25.44
C ILE A 610 -12.32 -16.45 -25.72
N LYS A 611 -11.61 -15.40 -26.17
CA LYS A 611 -10.16 -15.43 -26.37
C LYS A 611 -9.44 -15.84 -25.10
N PHE A 612 -9.88 -15.31 -23.98
CA PHE A 612 -9.33 -15.65 -22.69
C PHE A 612 -9.52 -17.13 -22.34
N ILE A 613 -10.77 -17.63 -22.40
CA ILE A 613 -11.07 -19.05 -22.08
C ILE A 613 -10.31 -19.98 -23.03
N TYR A 614 -10.21 -19.61 -24.32
CA TYR A 614 -9.42 -20.33 -25.31
C TYR A 614 -7.93 -20.35 -24.96
N SER A 615 -7.34 -19.20 -24.62
CA SER A 615 -5.94 -19.06 -24.22
C SER A 615 -5.60 -19.94 -23.02
N ILE A 616 -6.47 -19.99 -21.99
CA ILE A 616 -6.27 -20.91 -20.86
C ILE A 616 -6.36 -22.36 -21.33
N GLY A 617 -7.38 -22.71 -22.13
CA GLY A 617 -7.53 -24.06 -22.66
C GLY A 617 -6.29 -24.55 -23.40
N ILE A 618 -5.69 -23.74 -24.28
CA ILE A 618 -4.49 -24.14 -25.02
C ILE A 618 -3.24 -24.19 -24.13
N LEU A 619 -3.12 -23.32 -23.11
CA LEU A 619 -2.03 -23.35 -22.14
C LEU A 619 -1.95 -24.70 -21.43
N GLN A 620 -3.10 -25.30 -21.12
CA GLN A 620 -3.17 -26.63 -20.49
C GLN A 620 -2.60 -27.75 -21.39
N PHE A 621 -2.66 -27.61 -22.72
CA PHE A 621 -2.00 -28.52 -23.68
C PHE A 621 -0.48 -28.28 -23.81
N GLY A 622 0.09 -27.39 -22.98
CA GLY A 622 1.50 -27.04 -22.99
C GLY A 622 1.84 -25.95 -24.01
N TYR A 623 0.87 -25.14 -24.43
CA TYR A 623 1.11 -24.03 -25.37
C TYR A 623 2.21 -23.10 -24.85
N MET A 624 3.19 -22.81 -25.70
CA MET A 624 4.32 -21.94 -25.38
C MET A 624 4.09 -20.54 -25.95
N PHE A 625 4.01 -20.45 -27.27
CA PHE A 625 3.90 -19.21 -28.03
C PHE A 625 3.57 -19.49 -29.50
N ASP A 626 3.22 -18.45 -30.24
CA ASP A 626 2.91 -18.49 -31.67
C ASP A 626 4.17 -18.13 -32.48
N TRP A 627 4.57 -18.98 -33.42
CA TRP A 627 5.87 -18.85 -34.07
C TRP A 627 5.95 -17.62 -34.97
N GLU A 628 5.01 -17.44 -35.89
CA GLU A 628 5.00 -16.32 -36.81
C GLU A 628 4.68 -15.02 -36.07
N ARG A 629 3.65 -15.04 -35.20
CA ARG A 629 3.17 -13.82 -34.53
C ARG A 629 4.14 -13.28 -33.47
N ASP A 630 4.79 -14.14 -32.68
CA ASP A 630 5.71 -13.67 -31.63
C ASP A 630 7.13 -13.37 -32.17
N ARG A 631 7.50 -13.90 -33.35
CA ARG A 631 8.77 -13.57 -34.03
C ARG A 631 8.82 -12.08 -34.40
N ASP A 632 7.76 -11.57 -34.99
CA ASP A 632 7.68 -10.18 -35.51
C ASP A 632 7.26 -9.15 -34.45
N SER A 633 7.16 -9.56 -33.19
CA SER A 633 6.79 -8.68 -32.07
C SER A 633 7.90 -7.66 -31.73
N TRP A 634 7.54 -6.37 -31.79
CA TRP A 634 8.43 -5.22 -31.54
C TRP A 634 8.77 -4.99 -30.06
N ASP A 635 8.02 -5.59 -29.13
CA ASP A 635 8.27 -5.49 -27.68
C ASP A 635 9.32 -6.51 -27.25
N ILE A 636 10.58 -6.07 -27.16
CA ILE A 636 11.76 -6.91 -26.91
C ILE A 636 11.66 -7.66 -25.57
N ASP A 637 11.03 -7.07 -24.54
CA ASP A 637 10.94 -7.67 -23.20
C ASP A 637 9.80 -8.69 -23.09
N LYS A 638 8.80 -8.62 -23.99
CA LYS A 638 7.69 -9.58 -24.08
C LYS A 638 7.84 -10.61 -25.19
N ASN A 639 8.84 -10.48 -26.07
CA ASN A 639 9.06 -11.41 -27.18
C ASN A 639 9.44 -12.83 -26.68
N LYS A 640 8.44 -13.72 -26.64
CA LYS A 640 8.56 -15.10 -26.15
C LYS A 640 9.47 -15.94 -27.02
N TYR A 641 9.44 -15.72 -28.33
CA TYR A 641 10.34 -16.35 -29.31
C TYR A 641 11.81 -16.12 -28.95
N ARG A 642 12.21 -14.88 -28.69
CA ARG A 642 13.59 -14.54 -28.29
C ARG A 642 13.96 -15.13 -26.93
N LYS A 643 13.07 -15.15 -25.94
CA LYS A 643 13.34 -15.77 -24.63
C LYS A 643 13.57 -17.27 -24.76
N PHE A 644 12.75 -17.94 -25.56
CA PHE A 644 12.90 -19.35 -25.87
C PHE A 644 14.26 -19.62 -26.53
N LEU A 645 14.61 -18.90 -27.59
CA LEU A 645 15.89 -19.10 -28.28
C LEU A 645 17.10 -18.76 -27.43
N LYS A 646 17.06 -17.71 -26.58
CA LYS A 646 18.13 -17.40 -25.64
C LYS A 646 18.36 -18.52 -24.62
N LYS A 647 17.29 -19.15 -24.15
CA LYS A 647 17.38 -20.29 -23.25
C LYS A 647 18.00 -21.49 -23.96
N GLU A 648 17.47 -21.85 -25.12
CA GLU A 648 18.02 -22.96 -25.93
C GLU A 648 19.48 -22.72 -26.32
N TYR A 649 19.87 -21.47 -26.59
CA TYR A 649 21.25 -21.08 -26.87
C TYR A 649 22.15 -21.22 -25.63
N SER A 650 21.65 -20.87 -24.44
CA SER A 650 22.40 -21.04 -23.19
C SER A 650 22.65 -22.52 -22.91
N ASP A 651 21.65 -23.37 -23.14
CA ASP A 651 21.76 -24.83 -23.01
C ASP A 651 22.72 -25.39 -24.09
N TYR A 652 22.65 -24.88 -25.32
CA TYR A 652 23.57 -25.22 -26.42
C TYR A 652 25.03 -24.86 -26.12
N LEU A 653 25.29 -23.70 -25.50
CA LEU A 653 26.63 -23.31 -25.04
C LEU A 653 27.11 -24.19 -23.88
N ALA A 654 26.22 -24.59 -22.98
CA ALA A 654 26.55 -25.50 -21.88
C ALA A 654 26.95 -26.91 -22.36
N GLU A 655 26.50 -27.33 -23.54
CA GLU A 655 26.94 -28.56 -24.22
C GLU A 655 28.35 -28.44 -24.85
N GLY A 656 29.03 -27.29 -24.75
CA GLY A 656 30.41 -27.10 -25.21
C GLY A 656 30.56 -26.78 -26.70
N LEU A 657 29.48 -26.35 -27.37
CA LEU A 657 29.45 -26.04 -28.80
C LEU A 657 29.63 -24.53 -29.03
N GLU A 658 30.71 -24.13 -29.71
CA GLU A 658 31.00 -22.72 -30.00
C GLU A 658 30.32 -22.26 -31.31
N SER A 659 29.28 -21.44 -31.20
CA SER A 659 28.68 -20.72 -32.34
C SER A 659 28.16 -19.35 -31.91
N ASN A 660 28.17 -18.36 -32.81
CA ASN A 660 27.56 -17.05 -32.54
C ASN A 660 26.03 -17.18 -32.51
N TYR A 661 25.37 -16.38 -31.66
CA TYR A 661 23.91 -16.40 -31.50
C TYR A 661 23.14 -16.26 -32.82
N SER A 662 23.63 -15.45 -33.76
CA SER A 662 23.01 -15.28 -35.09
C SER A 662 23.06 -16.55 -35.93
N ASP A 663 24.15 -17.31 -35.88
CA ASP A 663 24.28 -18.57 -36.63
C ASP A 663 23.39 -19.66 -36.01
N PHE A 664 23.26 -19.65 -34.68
CA PHE A 664 22.33 -20.50 -33.95
C PHE A 664 20.87 -20.19 -34.29
N GLU A 665 20.48 -18.91 -34.31
CA GLU A 665 19.12 -18.47 -34.68
C GLU A 665 18.78 -18.86 -36.13
N ASN A 666 19.73 -18.72 -37.06
CA ASN A 666 19.59 -19.15 -38.46
C ASN A 666 19.54 -20.68 -38.63
N SER A 667 19.88 -21.45 -37.60
CA SER A 667 19.85 -22.93 -37.64
C SER A 667 18.49 -23.53 -37.28
N VAL A 668 17.51 -22.69 -36.92
CA VAL A 668 16.15 -23.13 -36.57
C VAL A 668 15.34 -23.37 -37.83
N ASP A 669 14.86 -24.60 -37.99
CA ASP A 669 14.12 -25.05 -39.16
C ASP A 669 12.90 -25.91 -38.77
N PHE A 670 11.97 -26.07 -39.71
CA PHE A 670 10.81 -26.94 -39.56
C PHE A 670 10.71 -27.93 -40.70
N GLU A 671 10.67 -29.21 -40.36
CA GLU A 671 10.36 -30.27 -41.33
C GLU A 671 8.87 -30.61 -41.27
N ASP A 672 8.23 -30.61 -42.45
CA ASP A 672 6.89 -31.17 -42.62
C ASP A 672 6.93 -32.68 -42.32
N THR A 673 5.96 -33.18 -41.56
CA THR A 673 5.75 -34.63 -41.49
C THR A 673 4.96 -35.09 -42.73
N GLU A 674 5.01 -36.39 -43.05
CA GLU A 674 4.22 -37.03 -44.13
C GLU A 674 2.69 -36.78 -44.00
N ASP A 675 2.26 -36.15 -42.90
CA ASP A 675 0.87 -35.85 -42.57
C ASP A 675 0.36 -34.48 -43.08
N PHE A 676 1.20 -33.65 -43.71
CA PHE A 676 0.80 -32.32 -44.19
C PHE A 676 0.01 -32.41 -45.51
N TYR A 677 -1.20 -31.82 -45.59
CA TYR A 677 -2.07 -31.92 -46.76
C TYR A 677 -2.63 -30.55 -47.19
N TYR A 678 -2.56 -30.25 -48.48
CA TYR A 678 -3.26 -29.12 -49.10
C TYR A 678 -4.63 -29.61 -49.61
N GLY A 679 -5.72 -29.08 -49.04
CA GLY A 679 -7.04 -29.20 -49.64
C GLY A 679 -7.14 -28.38 -50.94
N ALA A 680 -8.08 -28.75 -51.82
CA ALA A 680 -8.35 -28.00 -53.05
C ALA A 680 -8.96 -26.61 -52.78
N TYR A 681 -9.54 -26.40 -51.59
CA TYR A 681 -10.08 -25.13 -51.12
C TYR A 681 -9.31 -24.61 -49.88
N PRO A 682 -9.14 -23.29 -49.71
CA PRO A 682 -8.44 -22.70 -48.55
C PRO A 682 -9.04 -23.08 -47.19
N ASP A 683 -10.35 -23.32 -47.15
CA ASP A 683 -11.09 -23.68 -45.92
C ASP A 683 -11.03 -25.19 -45.59
N ASP A 684 -10.49 -26.01 -46.49
CA ASP A 684 -10.36 -27.48 -46.38
C ASP A 684 -8.97 -27.96 -45.91
N ILE A 685 -8.09 -27.04 -45.50
CA ILE A 685 -6.75 -27.38 -45.03
C ILE A 685 -6.85 -28.16 -43.70
N ILE A 686 -6.47 -29.44 -43.73
CA ILE A 686 -6.30 -30.26 -42.53
C ILE A 686 -4.89 -29.97 -42.00
N TYR A 687 -4.84 -29.20 -40.92
CA TYR A 687 -3.62 -28.59 -40.39
C TYR A 687 -2.60 -29.64 -39.93
N GLY A 688 -1.43 -29.67 -40.60
CA GLY A 688 -0.40 -30.67 -40.40
C GLY A 688 0.54 -30.40 -39.23
N LYS A 689 1.16 -31.47 -38.74
CA LYS A 689 2.20 -31.44 -37.70
C LYS A 689 3.57 -31.13 -38.33
N ARG A 690 4.39 -30.32 -37.64
CA ARG A 690 5.80 -30.09 -38.02
C ARG A 690 6.77 -30.55 -36.94
N LYS A 691 7.98 -30.92 -37.34
CA LYS A 691 9.11 -31.17 -36.43
C LYS A 691 9.96 -29.92 -36.31
N LEU A 692 10.24 -29.49 -35.08
CA LEU A 692 11.17 -28.40 -34.81
C LEU A 692 12.61 -28.92 -34.79
N ILE A 693 13.47 -28.34 -35.62
CA ILE A 693 14.90 -28.64 -35.68
C ILE A 693 15.66 -27.39 -35.24
N ILE A 694 16.53 -27.54 -34.25
CA ILE A 694 17.44 -26.48 -33.81
C ILE A 694 18.85 -27.06 -33.84
N ALA A 695 19.78 -26.39 -34.51
CA ALA A 695 21.16 -26.84 -34.67
C ALA A 695 21.27 -28.31 -35.15
N ARG A 696 20.45 -28.67 -36.15
CA ARG A 696 20.36 -30.03 -36.75
C ARG A 696 19.92 -31.14 -35.79
N LYS A 697 19.38 -30.82 -34.60
CA LYS A 697 18.77 -31.79 -33.67
C LYS A 697 17.26 -31.56 -33.61
N GLU A 698 16.48 -32.63 -33.75
CA GLU A 698 15.03 -32.60 -33.53
C GLU A 698 14.71 -32.39 -32.05
N LYS A 699 13.90 -31.36 -31.74
CA LYS A 699 13.40 -31.10 -30.39
C LYS A 699 12.17 -31.94 -30.10
N LYS A 700 12.39 -33.19 -29.69
CA LYS A 700 11.33 -34.20 -29.47
C LYS A 700 10.38 -33.87 -28.33
N ASP A 701 10.80 -33.03 -27.38
CA ASP A 701 9.98 -32.52 -26.27
C ASP A 701 9.02 -31.41 -26.70
N ILE A 702 9.20 -30.84 -27.90
CA ILE A 702 8.33 -29.81 -28.46
C ILE A 702 7.49 -30.41 -29.59
N LYS A 703 6.28 -29.88 -29.75
CA LYS A 703 5.35 -30.24 -30.80
C LYS A 703 4.84 -28.98 -31.48
N CYS A 704 4.88 -28.96 -32.80
CA CYS A 704 4.46 -27.82 -33.60
C CYS A 704 3.22 -28.20 -34.39
N LEU A 705 2.15 -27.43 -34.25
CA LEU A 705 0.86 -27.67 -34.89
C LEU A 705 0.37 -26.39 -35.53
N TYR A 706 -0.09 -26.48 -36.77
CA TYR A 706 -0.88 -25.41 -37.35
C TYR A 706 -2.26 -25.41 -36.71
N LEU A 707 -2.68 -24.25 -36.19
CA LEU A 707 -4.03 -24.06 -35.69
C LEU A 707 -4.55 -22.75 -36.26
N LYS A 708 -5.84 -22.72 -36.59
CA LYS A 708 -6.50 -21.49 -37.02
C LYS A 708 -6.64 -20.55 -35.82
N ASP A 709 -6.29 -19.29 -35.98
CA ASP A 709 -6.60 -18.33 -34.92
C ASP A 709 -8.11 -18.19 -34.77
N ILE A 710 -8.58 -18.01 -33.54
CA ILE A 710 -10.02 -17.95 -33.27
C ILE A 710 -10.61 -16.61 -33.73
N ASP A 711 -9.77 -15.58 -33.84
CA ASP A 711 -10.08 -14.22 -34.23
C ASP A 711 -9.70 -13.86 -35.68
N ASP A 712 -8.86 -14.67 -36.32
CA ASP A 712 -8.36 -14.50 -37.70
C ASP A 712 -8.69 -15.70 -38.59
N ARG A 713 -8.67 -15.50 -39.91
CA ARG A 713 -8.90 -16.60 -40.87
C ARG A 713 -7.67 -17.42 -41.21
N TYR A 714 -6.47 -16.95 -40.84
CA TYR A 714 -5.21 -17.60 -41.23
C TYR A 714 -4.67 -18.52 -40.13
N PRO A 715 -4.19 -19.72 -40.50
CA PRO A 715 -3.54 -20.63 -39.56
C PRO A 715 -2.13 -20.17 -39.23
N THR A 716 -1.75 -20.30 -37.96
CA THR A 716 -0.40 -20.01 -37.47
C THR A 716 0.22 -21.24 -36.83
N LEU A 717 1.56 -21.31 -36.81
CA LEU A 717 2.29 -22.43 -36.25
C LEU A 717 2.48 -22.22 -34.75
N LYS A 718 1.76 -23.00 -33.95
CA LYS A 718 1.79 -22.92 -32.49
C LYS A 718 2.70 -23.99 -31.91
N LEU A 719 3.57 -23.60 -30.97
CA LEU A 719 4.52 -24.50 -30.30
C LEU A 719 3.98 -24.96 -28.95
N PHE A 720 4.11 -26.24 -28.67
CA PHE A 720 3.65 -26.88 -27.44
C PHE A 720 4.75 -27.73 -26.81
N LYS A 721 4.94 -27.62 -25.50
CA LYS A 721 5.87 -28.46 -24.75
C LYS A 721 5.17 -29.70 -24.20
N LYS A 722 5.71 -30.88 -24.49
CA LYS A 722 5.18 -32.17 -24.01
C LYS A 722 5.45 -32.36 -22.51
N GLY A 723 4.48 -32.96 -21.82
CA GLY A 723 4.64 -33.45 -20.44
C GLY A 723 4.76 -32.36 -19.37
N VAL A 724 4.31 -31.13 -19.65
CA VAL A 724 4.34 -30.02 -18.67
C VAL A 724 3.32 -30.20 -17.55
N PHE A 725 2.17 -30.81 -17.86
CA PHE A 725 1.13 -31.10 -16.87
C PHE A 725 1.03 -32.62 -16.71
N LYS A 726 1.65 -33.13 -15.64
CA LYS A 726 1.32 -34.45 -15.08
C LYS A 726 0.17 -34.20 -14.10
N ASP A 727 -0.92 -34.95 -14.17
CA ASP A 727 -2.07 -34.92 -13.24
C ASP A 727 -3.24 -33.95 -13.55
N SER A 728 -3.41 -33.55 -14.81
CA SER A 728 -4.48 -32.62 -15.23
C SER A 728 -5.80 -33.31 -15.61
N GLU A 729 -6.04 -34.54 -15.16
CA GLU A 729 -7.24 -35.34 -15.49
C GLU A 729 -8.58 -34.62 -15.22
N GLY A 730 -8.65 -33.64 -14.32
CA GLY A 730 -9.88 -32.87 -14.08
C GLY A 730 -10.06 -31.61 -14.93
N ALA A 731 -8.98 -30.98 -15.40
CA ALA A 731 -9.02 -29.60 -15.93
C ALA A 731 -9.43 -29.50 -17.39
N TYR A 732 -9.03 -30.47 -18.20
CA TYR A 732 -9.24 -30.46 -19.65
C TYR A 732 -10.70 -30.63 -20.06
N TYR A 733 -11.50 -31.32 -19.24
CA TYR A 733 -12.89 -31.62 -19.53
C TYR A 733 -13.83 -30.42 -19.29
N GLU A 734 -13.43 -29.51 -18.41
CA GLU A 734 -14.34 -28.45 -17.98
C GLU A 734 -14.37 -27.29 -18.99
N VAL A 735 -13.25 -26.93 -19.64
CA VAL A 735 -13.19 -25.84 -20.63
C VAL A 735 -14.26 -25.96 -21.73
N PRO A 736 -14.43 -27.10 -22.42
CA PRO A 736 -15.51 -27.25 -23.41
C PRO A 736 -16.91 -27.13 -22.80
N ILE A 737 -17.14 -27.67 -21.60
CA ILE A 737 -18.42 -27.53 -20.89
C ILE A 737 -18.72 -26.05 -20.60
N LEU A 738 -17.70 -25.26 -20.27
CA LEU A 738 -17.81 -23.84 -19.98
C LEU A 738 -18.09 -23.02 -21.25
N LEU A 739 -17.36 -23.28 -22.34
CA LEU A 739 -17.61 -22.64 -23.64
C LEU A 739 -19.01 -22.97 -24.17
N LYS A 740 -19.45 -24.23 -24.06
CA LYS A 740 -20.79 -24.66 -24.49
C LYS A 740 -21.90 -23.85 -23.79
N LYS A 741 -21.73 -23.55 -22.50
CA LYS A 741 -22.73 -22.77 -21.73
C LYS A 741 -22.90 -21.33 -22.21
N LEU A 742 -21.95 -20.78 -22.98
CA LEU A 742 -22.07 -19.45 -23.58
C LEU A 742 -22.80 -19.47 -24.94
N VAL A 743 -22.88 -20.63 -25.59
CA VAL A 743 -23.40 -20.76 -26.98
C VAL A 743 -24.85 -20.32 -27.09
N GLU A 744 -25.74 -20.90 -26.28
CA GLU A 744 -27.18 -20.60 -26.35
C GLU A 744 -27.49 -19.13 -26.03
N PRO A 745 -26.97 -18.52 -24.94
CA PRO A 745 -27.17 -17.09 -24.68
C PRO A 745 -26.66 -16.17 -25.81
N ILE A 746 -25.49 -16.45 -26.37
CA ILE A 746 -24.91 -15.65 -27.46
C ILE A 746 -25.77 -15.79 -28.72
N LEU A 747 -26.20 -17.00 -29.05
CA LEU A 747 -27.01 -17.27 -30.22
C LEU A 747 -28.38 -16.58 -30.10
N GLU A 748 -29.03 -16.68 -28.93
CA GLU A 748 -30.29 -15.96 -28.67
C GLU A 748 -30.12 -14.45 -28.81
N TYR A 749 -29.04 -13.89 -28.28
CA TYR A 749 -28.75 -12.46 -28.42
C TYR A 749 -28.55 -12.09 -29.90
N ALA A 750 -27.75 -12.86 -30.65
CA ALA A 750 -27.48 -12.61 -32.05
C ALA A 750 -28.73 -12.73 -32.94
N LEU A 751 -29.61 -13.69 -32.67
CA LEU A 751 -30.87 -13.85 -33.41
C LEU A 751 -31.86 -12.71 -33.12
N ASN A 752 -31.84 -12.14 -31.91
CA ASN A 752 -32.67 -10.99 -31.55
C ASN A 752 -32.15 -9.66 -32.13
N SER A 753 -30.84 -9.55 -32.40
CA SER A 753 -30.22 -8.34 -32.97
C SER A 753 -29.17 -8.69 -34.04
N PRO A 754 -29.58 -9.24 -35.19
CA PRO A 754 -28.68 -9.86 -36.17
C PRO A 754 -27.70 -8.87 -36.81
N SER A 755 -26.42 -9.06 -36.49
CA SER A 755 -25.26 -8.41 -37.13
C SER A 755 -24.03 -9.34 -37.14
N ASP A 756 -23.08 -9.07 -38.04
CA ASP A 756 -21.82 -9.83 -38.11
C ASP A 756 -21.02 -9.75 -36.80
N GLU A 757 -21.11 -8.63 -36.07
CA GLU A 757 -20.50 -8.46 -34.75
C GLU A 757 -21.17 -9.33 -33.69
N THR A 758 -22.49 -9.49 -33.73
CA THR A 758 -23.23 -10.33 -32.77
C THR A 758 -22.98 -11.82 -32.93
N ILE A 759 -22.73 -12.30 -34.17
CA ILE A 759 -22.48 -13.71 -34.45
C ILE A 759 -21.01 -14.11 -34.33
N ARG A 760 -20.09 -13.15 -34.42
CA ARG A 760 -18.65 -13.42 -34.36
C ARG A 760 -18.22 -14.19 -33.09
N PRO A 761 -18.70 -13.86 -31.87
CA PRO A 761 -18.44 -14.67 -30.68
C PRO A 761 -18.84 -16.14 -30.82
N PHE A 762 -19.97 -16.43 -31.47
CA PHE A 762 -20.40 -17.82 -31.71
C PHE A 762 -19.36 -18.57 -32.55
N ASN A 763 -18.90 -17.98 -33.65
CA ASN A 763 -17.90 -18.61 -34.51
C ASN A 763 -16.56 -18.83 -33.81
N MET A 764 -16.14 -17.91 -32.95
CA MET A 764 -14.93 -18.08 -32.12
C MET A 764 -15.04 -19.29 -31.18
N ILE A 765 -16.24 -19.54 -30.63
CA ILE A 765 -16.49 -20.72 -29.81
C ILE A 765 -16.36 -22.00 -30.65
N ILE A 766 -16.97 -22.05 -31.84
CA ILE A 766 -16.89 -23.23 -32.72
C ILE A 766 -15.44 -23.49 -33.15
N GLN A 767 -14.71 -22.44 -33.54
CA GLN A 767 -13.29 -22.57 -33.88
C GLN A 767 -12.45 -23.04 -32.69
N SER A 768 -12.80 -22.65 -31.47
CA SER A 768 -12.16 -23.15 -30.25
C SER A 768 -12.38 -24.67 -30.10
N PHE A 769 -13.60 -25.15 -30.28
CA PHE A 769 -13.90 -26.60 -30.24
C PHE A 769 -13.14 -27.39 -31.33
N GLU A 770 -13.06 -26.86 -32.55
CA GLU A 770 -12.28 -27.46 -33.64
C GLU A 770 -10.79 -27.57 -33.26
N ASN A 771 -10.18 -26.48 -32.79
CA ASN A 771 -8.77 -26.45 -32.39
C ASN A 771 -8.49 -27.42 -31.23
N PHE A 772 -9.35 -27.47 -30.22
CA PHE A 772 -9.19 -28.41 -29.11
C PHE A 772 -9.38 -29.87 -29.53
N GLY A 773 -10.32 -30.15 -30.43
CA GLY A 773 -10.50 -31.47 -31.03
C GLY A 773 -9.23 -31.92 -31.77
N LEU A 774 -8.65 -31.07 -32.62
CA LEU A 774 -7.39 -31.33 -33.31
C LEU A 774 -6.23 -31.55 -32.34
N LEU A 775 -6.10 -30.71 -31.32
CA LEU A 775 -5.08 -30.87 -30.26
C LEU A 775 -5.20 -32.25 -29.59
N SER A 776 -6.40 -32.66 -29.21
CA SER A 776 -6.65 -33.95 -28.55
C SER A 776 -6.21 -35.14 -29.42
N ILE A 777 -6.56 -35.12 -30.72
CA ILE A 777 -6.17 -36.15 -31.70
C ILE A 777 -4.66 -36.23 -31.81
N HIS A 778 -4.00 -35.08 -31.99
CA HIS A 778 -2.55 -35.08 -32.16
C HIS A 778 -1.83 -35.55 -30.90
N PHE A 779 -2.22 -35.09 -29.72
CA PHE A 779 -1.57 -35.44 -28.44
C PHE A 779 -1.79 -36.88 -27.99
N ARG A 780 -2.63 -37.65 -28.71
CA ARG A 780 -2.88 -39.07 -28.46
C ARG A 780 -3.37 -39.32 -27.03
N ASP A 781 -4.20 -38.41 -26.53
CA ASP A 781 -4.92 -38.65 -25.29
C ASP A 781 -5.92 -39.79 -25.55
N GLU A 782 -5.82 -40.90 -24.81
CA GLU A 782 -6.64 -42.09 -25.03
C GLU A 782 -8.13 -41.76 -24.78
N PHE A 783 -8.83 -41.47 -25.88
CA PHE A 783 -10.27 -41.57 -26.08
C PHE A 783 -11.23 -40.67 -25.26
N SER A 784 -10.76 -39.88 -24.30
CA SER A 784 -11.67 -39.15 -23.41
C SER A 784 -11.95 -37.70 -23.84
N LEU A 785 -10.92 -36.92 -24.20
CA LEU A 785 -11.10 -35.50 -24.56
C LEU A 785 -11.73 -35.27 -25.93
N ASN A 786 -11.26 -35.99 -26.95
CA ASN A 786 -11.81 -35.90 -28.31
C ASN A 786 -13.34 -36.14 -28.29
N ARG A 787 -13.78 -37.14 -27.51
CA ARG A 787 -15.19 -37.46 -27.30
C ARG A 787 -15.97 -36.30 -26.70
N ILE A 788 -15.41 -35.54 -25.75
CA ILE A 788 -16.10 -34.43 -25.08
C ILE A 788 -16.20 -33.20 -26.00
N PHE A 789 -15.15 -32.86 -26.74
CA PHE A 789 -15.19 -31.76 -27.70
C PHE A 789 -16.16 -32.07 -28.86
N ILE A 790 -16.04 -33.27 -29.45
CA ILE A 790 -16.95 -33.72 -30.51
C ILE A 790 -18.39 -33.77 -30.01
N ARG A 791 -18.64 -34.37 -28.84
CA ARG A 791 -19.99 -34.46 -28.29
C ARG A 791 -20.59 -33.09 -28.00
N SER A 792 -19.79 -32.14 -27.52
CA SER A 792 -20.26 -30.77 -27.29
C SER A 792 -20.65 -30.09 -28.60
N LEU A 793 -19.85 -30.25 -29.66
CA LEU A 793 -20.19 -29.75 -31.01
C LEU A 793 -21.43 -30.42 -31.58
N VAL A 794 -21.56 -31.74 -31.44
CA VAL A 794 -22.76 -32.49 -31.85
C VAL A 794 -24.00 -32.02 -31.09
N GLU A 795 -23.89 -31.81 -29.77
CA GLU A 795 -25.00 -31.31 -28.94
C GLU A 795 -25.38 -29.85 -29.31
N ILE A 796 -24.43 -29.03 -29.77
CA ILE A 796 -24.72 -27.70 -30.34
C ILE A 796 -25.42 -27.85 -31.70
N GLY A 797 -24.96 -28.75 -32.57
CA GLY A 797 -25.62 -29.03 -33.85
C GLY A 797 -27.05 -29.52 -33.66
N ASP A 798 -27.27 -30.41 -32.70
CA ASP A 798 -28.59 -30.96 -32.36
C ASP A 798 -29.53 -29.90 -31.72
N SER A 799 -29.01 -28.84 -31.07
CA SER A 799 -29.87 -27.81 -30.47
C SER A 799 -30.56 -26.90 -31.50
N PHE A 800 -30.04 -26.81 -32.73
CA PHE A 800 -30.72 -26.11 -33.83
C PHE A 800 -32.04 -26.76 -34.23
N PHE A 801 -32.35 -27.96 -33.72
CA PHE A 801 -33.59 -28.68 -33.97
C PHE A 801 -34.68 -28.39 -32.93
N ASP A 802 -34.37 -27.67 -31.87
CA ASP A 802 -35.35 -27.31 -30.84
C ASP A 802 -36.45 -26.38 -31.38
N PHE A 803 -37.68 -26.59 -30.90
CA PHE A 803 -38.86 -25.84 -31.32
C PHE A 803 -38.71 -24.31 -31.16
N LYS A 804 -37.85 -23.88 -30.24
CA LYS A 804 -37.57 -22.47 -29.92
C LYS A 804 -37.05 -21.68 -31.12
N TYR A 805 -36.32 -22.32 -32.04
CA TYR A 805 -35.74 -21.63 -33.20
C TYR A 805 -36.67 -21.63 -34.44
N LEU A 806 -37.81 -22.33 -34.38
CA LEU A 806 -38.82 -22.34 -35.46
C LEU A 806 -39.59 -21.01 -35.58
N GLU A 807 -39.60 -20.17 -34.53
CA GLU A 807 -40.27 -18.86 -34.60
C GLU A 807 -39.52 -17.84 -35.48
N TYR A 808 -38.21 -18.03 -35.69
CA TYR A 808 -37.36 -17.16 -36.52
C TYR A 808 -37.46 -17.45 -38.03
N ASP A 809 -38.17 -18.51 -38.44
CA ASP A 809 -38.46 -18.85 -39.85
C ASP A 809 -39.30 -17.76 -40.55
N LYS A 810 -39.82 -16.78 -39.79
CA LYS A 810 -40.57 -15.62 -40.27
C LYS A 810 -39.72 -14.36 -40.47
N ASP A 811 -38.50 -14.31 -39.94
CA ASP A 811 -37.55 -13.19 -40.09
C ASP A 811 -36.37 -13.63 -40.98
N SER A 812 -36.32 -13.12 -42.22
CA SER A 812 -35.34 -13.60 -43.21
C SER A 812 -33.90 -13.40 -42.76
N LYS A 813 -33.60 -12.36 -41.97
CA LYS A 813 -32.23 -12.05 -41.55
C LYS A 813 -31.78 -12.97 -40.42
N ALA A 814 -32.64 -13.24 -39.45
CA ALA A 814 -32.36 -14.21 -38.39
C ALA A 814 -32.17 -15.63 -38.95
N TRP A 815 -32.94 -15.98 -39.98
CA TRP A 815 -32.82 -17.26 -40.68
C TRP A 815 -31.49 -17.42 -41.43
N GLU A 816 -31.03 -16.37 -42.13
CA GLU A 816 -29.69 -16.35 -42.78
C GLU A 816 -28.54 -16.57 -41.77
N TYR A 817 -28.61 -15.97 -40.58
CA TYR A 817 -27.59 -16.20 -39.54
C TYR A 817 -27.67 -17.62 -38.96
N LEU A 818 -28.88 -18.16 -38.77
CA LEU A 818 -29.06 -19.54 -38.30
C LEU A 818 -28.48 -20.55 -39.31
N ASP A 819 -28.67 -20.30 -40.61
CA ASP A 819 -28.07 -21.08 -41.69
C ASP A 819 -26.53 -21.03 -41.67
N TRP A 820 -25.98 -19.83 -41.58
CA TRP A 820 -24.53 -19.64 -41.50
C TRP A 820 -23.92 -20.35 -40.29
N VAL A 821 -24.53 -20.18 -39.11
CA VAL A 821 -24.13 -20.84 -37.86
C VAL A 821 -24.14 -22.36 -38.01
N THR A 822 -25.20 -22.90 -38.63
CA THR A 822 -25.35 -24.34 -38.86
C THR A 822 -24.26 -24.86 -39.81
N THR A 823 -23.93 -24.10 -40.86
CA THR A 823 -22.85 -24.40 -41.79
C THR A 823 -21.48 -24.45 -41.10
N VAL A 824 -21.20 -23.48 -40.25
CA VAL A 824 -19.94 -23.41 -39.47
C VAL A 824 -19.79 -24.64 -38.56
N VAL A 825 -20.84 -25.03 -37.84
CA VAL A 825 -20.83 -26.23 -36.97
C VAL A 825 -20.65 -27.51 -37.79
N SER A 826 -21.39 -27.66 -38.89
CA SER A 826 -21.29 -28.81 -39.79
C SER A 826 -19.87 -29.00 -40.34
N ASN A 827 -19.26 -27.91 -40.81
CA ASN A 827 -17.88 -27.92 -41.32
C ASN A 827 -16.86 -28.35 -40.26
N SER A 828 -16.97 -27.86 -39.02
CA SER A 828 -16.07 -28.28 -37.94
C SER A 828 -16.27 -29.74 -37.53
N ILE A 829 -17.51 -30.25 -37.51
CA ILE A 829 -17.79 -31.68 -37.25
C ILE A 829 -17.15 -32.56 -38.34
N TYR A 830 -17.34 -32.19 -39.61
CA TYR A 830 -16.74 -32.89 -40.76
C TYR A 830 -15.21 -32.94 -40.67
N LYS A 831 -14.55 -31.80 -40.42
CA LYS A 831 -13.09 -31.72 -40.27
C LYS A 831 -12.55 -32.63 -39.17
N LEU A 832 -13.20 -32.65 -38.02
CA LEU A 832 -12.82 -33.51 -36.89
C LEU A 832 -13.04 -35.00 -37.18
N ALA A 833 -14.09 -35.36 -37.93
CA ALA A 833 -14.32 -36.74 -38.36
C ALA A 833 -13.20 -37.23 -39.30
N ILE A 834 -12.82 -36.41 -40.29
CA ILE A 834 -11.71 -36.71 -41.21
C ILE A 834 -10.38 -36.85 -40.45
N ALA A 835 -10.08 -35.90 -39.56
CA ALA A 835 -8.85 -35.94 -38.75
C ALA A 835 -8.81 -37.17 -37.85
N SER A 836 -9.93 -37.54 -37.22
CA SER A 836 -10.01 -38.72 -36.35
C SER A 836 -9.76 -40.01 -37.14
N LEU A 837 -10.39 -40.17 -38.31
CA LEU A 837 -10.23 -41.32 -39.21
C LEU A 837 -8.79 -41.47 -39.69
N ARG A 838 -8.14 -40.36 -40.09
CA ARG A 838 -6.79 -40.38 -40.64
C ARG A 838 -5.73 -40.85 -39.65
N TYR A 839 -5.84 -40.45 -38.39
CA TYR A 839 -4.86 -40.82 -37.37
C TYR A 839 -5.22 -42.11 -36.62
N SER A 840 -6.24 -42.86 -37.07
CA SER A 840 -6.75 -44.07 -36.42
C SER A 840 -7.14 -43.87 -34.94
N PHE A 841 -7.50 -42.65 -34.54
CA PHE A 841 -7.96 -42.31 -33.19
C PHE A 841 -9.49 -42.20 -33.14
N VAL A 842 -10.17 -43.25 -33.59
CA VAL A 842 -11.63 -43.26 -33.72
C VAL A 842 -12.26 -44.25 -32.76
N ASP A 843 -13.09 -43.74 -31.85
CA ASP A 843 -14.12 -44.55 -31.23
C ASP A 843 -15.33 -44.61 -32.18
N SER A 844 -15.70 -45.83 -32.57
CA SER A 844 -16.89 -46.13 -33.39
C SER A 844 -18.17 -45.41 -32.94
N SER A 845 -18.37 -45.22 -31.63
CA SER A 845 -19.57 -44.54 -31.12
C SER A 845 -19.54 -43.03 -31.35
N THR A 846 -18.36 -42.42 -31.23
CA THR A 846 -18.14 -40.98 -31.44
C THR A 846 -18.28 -40.61 -32.91
N LEU A 847 -17.72 -41.42 -33.83
CA LEU A 847 -17.86 -41.21 -35.27
C LEU A 847 -19.32 -41.34 -35.73
N ARG A 848 -20.04 -42.34 -35.21
CA ARG A 848 -21.48 -42.52 -35.50
C ARG A 848 -22.29 -41.28 -35.11
N LEU A 849 -22.04 -40.71 -33.91
CA LEU A 849 -22.70 -39.48 -33.46
C LEU A 849 -22.43 -38.28 -34.37
N GLN A 850 -21.19 -38.11 -34.84
CA GLN A 850 -20.84 -37.05 -35.79
C GLN A 850 -21.64 -37.19 -37.09
N ILE A 851 -21.69 -38.40 -37.64
CA ILE A 851 -22.38 -38.67 -38.91
C ILE A 851 -23.89 -38.50 -38.75
N GLU A 852 -24.48 -39.01 -37.67
CA GLU A 852 -25.91 -38.81 -37.38
C GLU A 852 -26.27 -37.31 -37.28
N CYS A 853 -25.42 -36.51 -36.64
CA CYS A 853 -25.61 -35.06 -36.54
C CYS A 853 -25.50 -34.37 -37.91
N LEU A 854 -24.47 -34.69 -38.71
CA LEU A 854 -24.31 -34.17 -40.07
C LEU A 854 -25.52 -34.50 -40.96
N VAL A 855 -26.03 -35.73 -40.87
CA VAL A 855 -27.22 -36.18 -41.59
C VAL A 855 -28.46 -35.40 -41.16
N ARG A 856 -28.64 -35.15 -39.85
CA ARG A 856 -29.76 -34.33 -39.36
C ARG A 856 -29.68 -32.89 -39.84
N ILE A 857 -28.51 -32.26 -39.74
CA ILE A 857 -28.26 -30.88 -40.19
C ILE A 857 -28.66 -30.74 -41.66
N GLN A 858 -28.21 -31.67 -42.49
CA GLN A 858 -28.53 -31.68 -43.91
C GLN A 858 -30.03 -31.85 -44.20
N LYS A 859 -30.74 -32.70 -43.44
CA LYS A 859 -32.19 -32.91 -43.62
C LYS A 859 -33.03 -31.66 -43.39
N LYS A 860 -32.61 -30.79 -42.45
CA LYS A 860 -33.38 -29.61 -42.07
C LYS A 860 -33.04 -28.37 -42.91
N TYR A 861 -31.78 -28.23 -43.33
CA TYR A 861 -31.30 -27.06 -44.08
C TYR A 861 -30.90 -27.42 -45.53
N HIS A 862 -31.65 -28.35 -46.13
CA HIS A 862 -31.38 -29.02 -47.40
C HIS A 862 -31.02 -28.10 -48.57
N ASN A 863 -31.55 -26.87 -48.58
CA ASN A 863 -31.43 -25.93 -49.71
C ASN A 863 -30.16 -25.06 -49.72
N LEU A 864 -29.29 -25.12 -48.70
CA LEU A 864 -28.21 -24.14 -48.51
C LEU A 864 -26.79 -24.75 -48.42
N LEU A 865 -26.65 -26.07 -48.28
CA LEU A 865 -25.38 -26.77 -48.08
C LEU A 865 -24.93 -27.56 -49.34
N PHE A 866 -24.56 -26.85 -50.41
CA PHE A 866 -24.26 -27.41 -51.74
C PHE A 866 -23.10 -28.42 -51.82
N ASP A 867 -22.17 -28.44 -50.84
CA ASP A 867 -20.97 -29.30 -50.86
C ASP A 867 -21.07 -30.57 -49.97
N MET A 868 -22.24 -30.87 -49.40
CA MET A 868 -22.35 -31.97 -48.41
C MET A 868 -22.31 -33.37 -49.03
N GLU A 869 -22.72 -33.55 -50.29
CA GLU A 869 -22.62 -34.84 -51.00
C GLU A 869 -21.16 -35.29 -51.13
N ASP A 870 -20.28 -34.42 -51.63
CA ASP A 870 -18.84 -34.67 -51.79
C ASP A 870 -18.16 -34.98 -50.45
N LYS A 871 -18.60 -34.30 -49.37
CA LYS A 871 -18.12 -34.55 -48.00
C LYS A 871 -18.51 -35.94 -47.50
N PHE A 872 -19.75 -36.37 -47.74
CA PHE A 872 -20.20 -37.72 -47.35
C PHE A 872 -19.51 -38.81 -48.18
N GLU A 873 -19.29 -38.62 -49.48
CA GLU A 873 -18.56 -39.56 -50.34
C GLU A 873 -17.10 -39.74 -49.86
N LYS A 874 -16.43 -38.63 -49.51
CA LYS A 874 -15.07 -38.68 -48.97
C LYS A 874 -14.98 -39.36 -47.59
N LEU A 875 -15.95 -39.09 -46.69
CA LEU A 875 -16.03 -39.80 -45.41
C LEU A 875 -16.24 -41.30 -45.62
N LEU A 876 -17.12 -41.68 -46.56
CA LEU A 876 -17.41 -43.08 -46.88
C LEU A 876 -16.16 -43.82 -47.34
N GLU A 877 -15.35 -43.21 -48.21
CA GLU A 877 -14.07 -43.76 -48.68
C GLU A 877 -13.11 -44.01 -47.51
N MET A 878 -12.89 -43.00 -46.66
CA MET A 878 -12.00 -43.11 -45.51
C MET A 878 -12.49 -44.13 -44.47
N ILE A 879 -13.80 -44.28 -44.26
CA ILE A 879 -14.38 -45.26 -43.33
C ILE A 879 -14.19 -46.68 -43.85
N LYS A 880 -14.34 -46.90 -45.16
CA LYS A 880 -14.08 -48.21 -45.80
C LYS A 880 -12.64 -48.65 -45.59
N GLU A 881 -11.69 -47.71 -45.65
CA GLU A 881 -10.25 -47.95 -45.46
C GLU A 881 -9.81 -48.02 -43.98
N SER A 882 -10.69 -47.64 -43.04
CA SER A 882 -10.35 -47.58 -41.61
C SER A 882 -10.22 -48.94 -40.92
N GLU A 883 -9.50 -48.99 -39.78
CA GLU A 883 -9.33 -50.19 -38.95
C GLU A 883 -10.49 -50.46 -37.95
N LEU A 884 -11.65 -49.81 -38.12
CA LEU A 884 -12.80 -49.94 -37.19
C LEU A 884 -13.36 -51.38 -37.10
N GLU A 885 -13.95 -51.76 -35.96
CA GLU A 885 -14.63 -53.06 -35.82
C GLU A 885 -15.73 -53.23 -36.89
N LYS A 886 -15.63 -54.31 -37.69
CA LYS A 886 -16.53 -54.62 -38.82
C LYS A 886 -18.02 -54.34 -38.56
N PRO A 887 -18.67 -54.89 -37.51
CA PRO A 887 -20.11 -54.71 -37.33
C PRO A 887 -20.52 -53.24 -37.13
N LYS A 888 -19.70 -52.44 -36.46
CA LYS A 888 -19.97 -51.01 -36.25
C LYS A 888 -19.62 -50.16 -37.46
N ARG A 889 -18.58 -50.56 -38.20
CA ARG A 889 -18.19 -49.94 -39.47
C ARG A 889 -19.30 -50.09 -40.52
N ASP A 890 -19.85 -51.29 -40.65
CA ASP A 890 -20.91 -51.60 -41.62
C ASP A 890 -22.21 -50.83 -41.31
N GLU A 891 -22.54 -50.66 -40.02
CA GLU A 891 -23.67 -49.83 -39.59
C GLU A 891 -23.51 -48.36 -40.01
N ILE A 892 -22.32 -47.79 -39.81
CA ILE A 892 -22.00 -46.41 -40.20
C ILE A 892 -22.00 -46.25 -41.73
N ILE A 893 -21.43 -47.22 -42.46
CA ILE A 893 -21.43 -47.24 -43.93
C ILE A 893 -22.86 -47.23 -44.46
N THR A 894 -23.74 -48.08 -43.92
CA THR A 894 -25.15 -48.15 -44.33
C THR A 894 -25.85 -46.81 -44.10
N LEU A 895 -25.59 -46.16 -42.97
CA LEU A 895 -26.20 -44.87 -42.62
C LEU A 895 -25.78 -43.74 -43.57
N ILE A 896 -24.53 -43.74 -44.05
CA ILE A 896 -24.05 -42.78 -45.06
C ILE A 896 -24.58 -43.13 -46.45
N GLU A 897 -24.53 -44.40 -46.86
CA GLU A 897 -24.97 -44.86 -48.18
C GLU A 897 -26.47 -44.62 -48.40
N ASP A 898 -27.30 -44.88 -47.39
CA ASP A 898 -28.74 -44.59 -47.42
C ASP A 898 -29.03 -43.10 -47.65
N GLU A 899 -28.19 -42.21 -47.12
CA GLU A 899 -28.38 -40.77 -47.24
C GLU A 899 -27.83 -40.23 -48.55
N ILE A 900 -26.66 -40.72 -49.01
CA ILE A 900 -26.14 -40.45 -50.37
C ILE A 900 -27.16 -40.86 -51.44
N GLN A 901 -27.82 -42.00 -51.25
CA GLN A 901 -28.81 -42.48 -52.20
C GLN A 901 -30.07 -41.58 -52.22
N LYS A 902 -30.47 -41.00 -51.09
CA LYS A 902 -31.54 -39.98 -51.06
C LYS A 902 -31.15 -38.72 -51.80
N PHE A 903 -29.91 -38.22 -51.64
CA PHE A 903 -29.43 -37.05 -52.38
C PHE A 903 -29.50 -37.25 -53.89
N LYS A 904 -29.08 -38.42 -54.37
CA LYS A 904 -29.13 -38.79 -55.80
C LYS A 904 -30.57 -38.90 -56.32
N ASN A 905 -31.51 -39.29 -55.46
CA ASN A 905 -32.95 -39.37 -55.79
C ASN A 905 -33.67 -38.00 -55.72
N GLU A 906 -33.21 -37.03 -54.93
CA GLU A 906 -33.80 -35.69 -54.84
C GLU A 906 -33.31 -34.75 -55.95
N LYS A 907 -32.02 -34.82 -56.37
CA LYS A 907 -31.50 -34.11 -57.55
C LYS A 907 -32.22 -34.50 -58.85
N THR A 908 -32.61 -35.77 -58.98
CA THR A 908 -33.34 -36.26 -60.15
C THR A 908 -34.78 -35.73 -60.24
N VAL A 909 -35.35 -35.22 -59.13
CA VAL A 909 -36.68 -34.60 -59.10
C VAL A 909 -36.59 -33.09 -59.37
N SER A 910 -35.51 -32.41 -58.97
CA SER A 910 -35.33 -30.96 -59.25
C SER A 910 -34.85 -30.64 -60.66
N ASP A 911 -34.19 -31.59 -61.35
CA ASP A 911 -33.77 -31.42 -62.76
C ASP A 911 -34.91 -31.71 -63.77
N GLU A 912 -36.06 -32.23 -63.29
CA GLU A 912 -37.28 -32.48 -64.06
C GLU A 912 -38.40 -31.42 -63.85
N GLU A 913 -38.18 -30.41 -62.98
CA GLU A 913 -39.00 -29.18 -62.84
C GLU A 913 -38.28 -27.95 -63.41
#